data_AF-A0A6A5X6F8-F1
#
_entry.id   AF-A0A6A5X6F8-F1
#
_cell.length_a   1.000
_cell.length_b   1.000
_cell.length_c   1.000
_cell.angle_alpha   90.00
_cell.angle_beta   90.00
_cell.angle_gamma   90.00
#
_symmetry.space_group_name_H-M   'P 1'
#
loop_
_entity.id
_entity.type
_entity.pdbx_description
1 polymer ?
#
loop_
_entity_poly.entity_id
_entity_poly.type
_entity_poly.pdbx_seq_one_letter_code
_entity_poly.pdbx_strand_id
1 'polypeptide(L)'
;MAQNSVFDSTIDVDEIISQLTLNEKIQLLAGKDTFSVSDIARLGIPALKTADGPHGIRGTRSFESYPSHLLPSASSMGATFDPELMEKVGNLLGDEARNKGIHVLLAPTVCLQRSPLLGRGFEAFGEDPVLSGTMAASYIRGLQDRRVAACIKHYAAHDQSPKGIEDNEWMSQRTLRELHLAPFQIALKLSRPWAIMTAYQKINNVHASEDPILLKEILREEWQFDGLVMSDWWGTYSTSQAINAGLDLEMPGPSVFRGRALGWAVASRKVSELTIDRSVRNHLNLLKKVQPSEPIPPSNPGAANTPENRALIRRLAADGIVLLKNEKNILPLKLEGKKSYGLIGHHWVNPSLGGGGSAEVEPYYVVTPYDAMAEVVGRENITYTIGAYSFRNSPFLKNLTLPNSSDPGWLVEIFGENPTDNSEATPLMTVVTKHNLIDVPESLQGSLPTQFFLRARTKHTPTTSCRFRFGLAVAGQGKLYINGTESIDLWTSHPPKTDETPIFNRVSMQRFAEMDVKAGEPIQLELILTNTSLGHAVGTAATLTARLGGFEVFDEDAEIRRAAEIAKNVDCPIVMTGLSMDYEYEGSDRKTLRLPKRTDELIEAVLSANPNAIIVTQSGLPIEMPWVNKAATLLHAWFGGQETGHGLVDILFGSVNPSARLSITFPRVLRETPAFLTFGKADRTIVYGEGVFIGHRYQEKLEHAPLFWFGHGLSFSRFEYSNLVAPTSFEPESVFKISVDVSNSGPYDGSEVVQVYISPLTSSIQRPNRELKAFKKPSISVGATATVEFDLDKYAVSFWSEERSQWKAEEGKYAIIIARSSDPQEEVLRQEFALSKTLWWSGL
;
A
#
# COMPACT_ATOMS: atom_id res chain seq x y z
N MET A 1 -22.29 -38.52 12.57
CA MET A 1 -21.07 -37.92 13.11
C MET A 1 -19.94 -38.29 12.17
N ALA A 2 -19.70 -37.49 11.12
CA ALA A 2 -18.55 -37.68 10.25
C ALA A 2 -17.34 -37.14 11.01
N GLN A 3 -16.27 -37.93 11.12
CA GLN A 3 -14.98 -37.43 11.61
C GLN A 3 -14.55 -36.30 10.69
N ASN A 4 -14.36 -35.09 11.25
CA ASN A 4 -13.78 -33.94 10.56
C ASN A 4 -12.35 -34.31 10.12
N SER A 5 -12.20 -34.87 8.92
CA SER A 5 -10.88 -35.08 8.31
C SER A 5 -10.33 -33.73 7.89
N VAL A 6 -9.21 -33.34 8.49
CA VAL A 6 -8.46 -32.13 8.09
C VAL A 6 -8.08 -32.27 6.62
N PHE A 7 -8.34 -31.24 5.80
CA PHE A 7 -7.88 -31.23 4.42
C PHE A 7 -6.35 -31.00 4.40
N ASP A 8 -5.57 -32.09 4.46
CA ASP A 8 -4.14 -32.06 4.76
C ASP A 8 -3.25 -32.62 3.63
N SER A 9 -1.96 -32.80 3.91
CA SER A 9 -0.96 -33.27 2.95
C SER A 9 -1.22 -34.70 2.43
N THR A 10 -2.00 -35.51 3.14
CA THR A 10 -2.27 -36.93 2.82
C THR A 10 -3.33 -37.13 1.74
N ILE A 11 -4.07 -36.06 1.38
CA ILE A 11 -5.10 -36.11 0.35
C ILE A 11 -4.52 -36.38 -1.04
N ASP A 12 -5.09 -37.34 -1.75
CA ASP A 12 -4.86 -37.56 -3.17
C ASP A 12 -5.72 -36.60 -4.00
N VAL A 13 -5.06 -35.61 -4.62
CA VAL A 13 -5.73 -34.58 -5.41
C VAL A 13 -6.29 -35.14 -6.72
N ASP A 14 -5.63 -36.13 -7.31
CA ASP A 14 -6.10 -36.79 -8.54
C ASP A 14 -7.35 -37.62 -8.26
N GLU A 15 -7.38 -38.32 -7.14
CA GLU A 15 -8.55 -39.08 -6.70
C GLU A 15 -9.76 -38.14 -6.50
N ILE A 16 -9.58 -37.02 -5.77
CA ILE A 16 -10.66 -36.04 -5.56
C ILE A 16 -11.18 -35.49 -6.90
N ILE A 17 -10.27 -35.11 -7.81
CA ILE A 17 -10.66 -34.55 -9.12
C ILE A 17 -11.46 -35.56 -9.94
N SER A 18 -11.13 -36.85 -9.85
CA SER A 18 -11.88 -37.92 -10.54
C SER A 18 -13.31 -38.09 -10.01
N GLN A 19 -13.56 -37.70 -8.75
CA GLN A 19 -14.87 -37.79 -8.10
C GLN A 19 -15.72 -36.51 -8.25
N LEU A 20 -15.12 -35.38 -8.63
CA LEU A 20 -15.83 -34.12 -8.86
C LEU A 20 -16.61 -34.15 -10.18
N THR A 21 -17.88 -33.74 -10.12
CA THR A 21 -18.64 -33.43 -11.35
C THR A 21 -18.10 -32.15 -11.99
N LEU A 22 -18.36 -31.96 -13.29
CA LEU A 22 -17.96 -30.72 -13.98
C LEU A 22 -18.49 -29.46 -13.29
N ASN A 23 -19.72 -29.48 -12.77
CA ASN A 23 -20.30 -28.33 -12.09
C ASN A 23 -19.55 -28.00 -10.79
N GLU A 24 -19.17 -29.00 -10.01
CA GLU A 24 -18.39 -28.79 -8.78
C GLU A 24 -16.96 -28.34 -9.09
N LYS A 25 -16.36 -28.86 -10.16
CA LYS A 25 -15.07 -28.34 -10.67
C LYS A 25 -15.20 -26.86 -10.98
N ILE A 26 -16.20 -26.45 -11.77
CA ILE A 26 -16.46 -25.05 -12.13
C ILE A 26 -16.70 -24.18 -10.88
N GLN A 27 -17.47 -24.68 -9.90
CA GLN A 27 -17.75 -23.99 -8.64
C GLN A 27 -16.47 -23.68 -7.83
N LEU A 28 -15.45 -24.54 -7.88
CA LEU A 28 -14.16 -24.32 -7.22
C LEU A 28 -13.25 -23.31 -7.95
N LEU A 29 -13.60 -22.93 -9.18
CA LEU A 29 -12.83 -21.99 -10.01
C LEU A 29 -13.41 -20.57 -10.00
N ALA A 30 -14.35 -20.26 -9.13
CA ALA A 30 -14.90 -18.92 -8.98
C ALA A 30 -15.22 -18.58 -7.53
N GLY A 31 -15.19 -17.29 -7.20
CA GLY A 31 -15.69 -16.79 -5.93
C GLY A 31 -17.16 -17.16 -5.72
N LYS A 32 -17.50 -17.53 -4.48
CA LYS A 32 -18.86 -17.68 -3.97
C LYS A 32 -19.47 -16.31 -3.68
N ASP A 33 -18.69 -15.47 -3.03
CA ASP A 33 -18.97 -14.10 -2.63
C ASP A 33 -17.69 -13.26 -2.80
N THR A 34 -17.62 -12.10 -2.15
CA THR A 34 -16.49 -11.19 -2.31
C THR A 34 -15.15 -11.78 -1.90
N PHE A 35 -15.10 -12.62 -0.86
CA PHE A 35 -13.83 -13.02 -0.23
C PHE A 35 -13.74 -14.54 0.03
N SER A 36 -14.64 -15.35 -0.54
CA SER A 36 -14.60 -16.79 -0.35
C SER A 36 -14.87 -17.60 -1.61
N VAL A 37 -14.32 -18.82 -1.65
CA VAL A 37 -14.62 -19.87 -2.62
C VAL A 37 -15.40 -20.97 -1.90
N SER A 38 -16.40 -21.53 -2.55
CA SER A 38 -17.30 -22.51 -1.95
C SER A 38 -16.61 -23.81 -1.54
N ASP A 39 -17.15 -24.46 -0.51
CA ASP A 39 -16.83 -25.83 -0.11
C ASP A 39 -17.55 -26.87 -1.00
N ILE A 40 -17.09 -28.13 -0.93
CA ILE A 40 -17.78 -29.31 -1.48
C ILE A 40 -17.86 -30.37 -0.37
N ALA A 41 -18.87 -30.22 0.48
CA ALA A 41 -19.04 -31.01 1.71
C ALA A 41 -18.99 -32.53 1.50
N ARG A 42 -19.57 -33.06 0.40
CA ARG A 42 -19.60 -34.52 0.15
C ARG A 42 -18.20 -35.14 -0.06
N LEU A 43 -17.22 -34.31 -0.44
CA LEU A 43 -15.82 -34.71 -0.66
C LEU A 43 -14.90 -34.13 0.43
N GLY A 44 -15.44 -33.50 1.47
CA GLY A 44 -14.66 -32.88 2.54
C GLY A 44 -13.78 -31.71 2.08
N ILE A 45 -14.05 -31.09 0.92
CA ILE A 45 -13.30 -29.93 0.44
C ILE A 45 -13.81 -28.69 1.19
N PRO A 46 -12.99 -28.02 2.01
CA PRO A 46 -13.40 -26.85 2.76
C PRO A 46 -13.46 -25.59 1.88
N ALA A 47 -14.16 -24.56 2.36
CA ALA A 47 -14.18 -23.25 1.72
C ALA A 47 -12.80 -22.56 1.86
N LEU A 48 -12.37 -21.87 0.81
CA LEU A 48 -11.19 -20.99 0.85
C LEU A 48 -11.64 -19.57 1.20
N LYS A 49 -10.88 -18.85 2.02
CA LYS A 49 -11.17 -17.46 2.41
C LYS A 49 -9.95 -16.58 2.15
N THR A 50 -10.20 -15.42 1.57
CA THR A 50 -9.19 -14.42 1.24
C THR A 50 -9.45 -13.12 2.02
N ALA A 51 -8.44 -12.27 2.17
CA ALA A 51 -8.63 -10.90 2.65
C ALA A 51 -7.55 -9.98 2.08
N ASP A 52 -7.92 -8.71 1.86
CA ASP A 52 -6.93 -7.63 1.72
C ASP A 52 -6.24 -7.36 3.07
N GLY A 53 -4.99 -6.90 3.12
CA GLY A 53 -4.05 -6.69 2.03
C GLY A 53 -2.61 -6.49 2.54
N PRO A 54 -1.77 -5.67 1.89
CA PRO A 54 -0.31 -5.74 2.07
C PRO A 54 0.26 -5.17 3.37
N HIS A 55 -0.51 -4.37 4.11
CA HIS A 55 -0.07 -3.73 5.37
C HIS A 55 -1.09 -3.81 6.50
N GLY A 56 -1.89 -4.87 6.50
CA GLY A 56 -2.88 -5.19 7.54
C GLY A 56 -4.07 -5.97 6.95
N ILE A 57 -4.92 -6.55 7.80
CA ILE A 57 -6.03 -7.41 7.37
C ILE A 57 -7.34 -6.64 7.51
N ARG A 58 -7.90 -6.17 6.39
CA ARG A 58 -9.15 -5.39 6.39
C ARG A 58 -10.37 -6.21 6.80
N GLY A 59 -10.40 -7.49 6.44
CA GLY A 59 -11.60 -8.32 6.56
C GLY A 59 -12.72 -7.92 5.59
N THR A 60 -13.91 -8.47 5.80
CA THR A 60 -15.12 -8.21 4.99
C THR A 60 -15.82 -6.93 5.45
N ARG A 61 -16.37 -6.15 4.52
CA ARG A 61 -17.20 -4.98 4.88
C ARG A 61 -18.40 -5.42 5.72
N SER A 62 -18.59 -4.77 6.87
CA SER A 62 -19.70 -5.04 7.77
C SER A 62 -20.04 -3.80 8.60
N PHE A 63 -21.22 -3.76 9.22
CA PHE A 63 -21.56 -2.73 10.20
C PHE A 63 -20.84 -2.93 11.55
N GLU A 64 -20.36 -4.15 11.81
CA GLU A 64 -19.58 -4.47 12.98
C GLU A 64 -18.12 -4.04 12.77
N SER A 65 -17.47 -3.64 13.85
CA SER A 65 -16.05 -3.30 13.86
C SER A 65 -15.21 -4.57 13.71
N TYR A 66 -14.19 -4.51 12.86
CA TYR A 66 -13.30 -5.64 12.59
C TYR A 66 -11.84 -5.16 12.63
N PRO A 67 -11.34 -4.76 13.82
CA PRO A 67 -10.04 -4.14 13.92
C PRO A 67 -8.91 -5.12 13.60
N SER A 68 -7.81 -4.61 13.08
CA SER A 68 -6.61 -5.35 12.73
C SER A 68 -5.34 -4.51 12.92
N HIS A 69 -4.17 -5.11 12.76
CA HIS A 69 -2.91 -4.37 12.78
C HIS A 69 -2.78 -3.52 11.53
N LEU A 70 -2.72 -2.20 11.69
CA LEU A 70 -2.41 -1.27 10.60
C LEU A 70 -0.92 -0.93 10.65
N LEU A 71 -0.17 -1.53 9.73
CA LEU A 71 1.27 -1.33 9.59
C LEU A 71 1.57 -0.06 8.77
N PRO A 72 2.82 0.44 8.79
CA PRO A 72 3.25 1.47 7.85
C PRO A 72 3.01 1.09 6.39
N SER A 73 2.94 2.08 5.49
CA SER A 73 2.83 1.85 4.05
C SER A 73 3.95 0.95 3.54
N ALA A 74 3.71 0.20 2.46
CA ALA A 74 4.75 -0.65 1.89
C ALA A 74 5.95 0.16 1.42
N SER A 75 5.75 1.40 0.95
CA SER A 75 6.87 2.31 0.64
C SER A 75 7.75 2.61 1.86
N SER A 76 7.15 2.77 3.04
CA SER A 76 7.85 2.88 4.32
C SER A 76 8.56 1.59 4.70
N MET A 77 7.88 0.44 4.54
CA MET A 77 8.49 -0.87 4.78
C MET A 77 9.67 -1.13 3.84
N GLY A 78 9.59 -0.72 2.58
CA GLY A 78 10.69 -0.78 1.62
C GLY A 78 11.85 0.13 2.02
N ALA A 79 11.54 1.29 2.60
CA ALA A 79 12.55 2.21 3.11
C ALA A 79 13.37 1.64 4.29
N THR A 80 12.91 0.56 4.93
CA THR A 80 13.71 -0.11 5.96
C THR A 80 14.94 -0.81 5.38
N PHE A 81 14.90 -1.25 4.11
CA PHE A 81 15.91 -2.13 3.50
C PHE A 81 16.25 -3.35 4.38
N ASP A 82 15.26 -3.88 5.11
CA ASP A 82 15.44 -4.93 6.10
C ASP A 82 14.55 -6.16 5.78
N PRO A 83 15.08 -7.15 5.02
CA PRO A 83 14.34 -8.36 4.69
C PRO A 83 13.97 -9.19 5.92
N GLU A 84 14.79 -9.17 6.99
CA GLU A 84 14.50 -9.91 8.23
C GLU A 84 13.30 -9.31 8.97
N LEU A 85 13.20 -7.98 8.97
CA LEU A 85 12.02 -7.29 9.50
C LEU A 85 10.77 -7.61 8.68
N MET A 86 10.89 -7.73 7.35
CA MET A 86 9.76 -8.12 6.49
C MET A 86 9.27 -9.55 6.75
N GLU A 87 10.18 -10.47 7.06
CA GLU A 87 9.80 -11.83 7.45
C GLU A 87 9.01 -11.82 8.78
N LYS A 88 9.42 -11.00 9.75
CA LYS A 88 8.66 -10.80 11.00
C LYS A 88 7.28 -10.17 10.77
N VAL A 89 7.18 -9.24 9.83
CA VAL A 89 5.89 -8.68 9.39
C VAL A 89 5.00 -9.77 8.79
N GLY A 90 5.55 -10.61 7.91
CA GLY A 90 4.85 -11.76 7.35
C GLY A 90 4.35 -12.71 8.44
N ASN A 91 5.17 -13.00 9.44
CA ASN A 91 4.77 -13.84 10.58
C ASN A 91 3.61 -13.23 11.37
N LEU A 92 3.69 -11.93 11.70
CA LEU A 92 2.64 -11.21 12.45
C LEU A 92 1.30 -11.27 11.72
N LEU A 93 1.31 -10.97 10.41
CA LEU A 93 0.10 -10.99 9.60
C LEU A 93 -0.41 -12.43 9.37
N GLY A 94 0.48 -13.41 9.28
CA GLY A 94 0.12 -14.82 9.18
C GLY A 94 -0.58 -15.34 10.44
N ASP A 95 -0.06 -14.98 11.60
CA ASP A 95 -0.68 -15.32 12.89
C ASP A 95 -2.05 -14.62 13.05
N GLU A 96 -2.16 -13.35 12.66
CA GLU A 96 -3.43 -12.64 12.67
C GLU A 96 -4.45 -13.22 11.69
N ALA A 97 -4.04 -13.54 10.46
CA ALA A 97 -4.89 -14.16 9.44
C ALA A 97 -5.44 -15.50 9.93
N ARG A 98 -4.62 -16.34 10.57
CA ARG A 98 -5.08 -17.60 11.17
C ARG A 98 -6.10 -17.39 12.27
N ASN A 99 -5.86 -16.44 13.16
CA ASN A 99 -6.83 -16.08 14.22
C ASN A 99 -8.16 -15.58 13.65
N LYS A 100 -8.14 -15.01 12.45
CA LYS A 100 -9.30 -14.50 11.71
C LYS A 100 -9.91 -15.51 10.74
N GLY A 101 -9.36 -16.72 10.63
CA GLY A 101 -9.82 -17.76 9.70
C GLY A 101 -9.60 -17.39 8.22
N ILE A 102 -8.59 -16.57 7.93
CA ILE A 102 -8.18 -16.19 6.58
C ILE A 102 -7.06 -17.12 6.11
N HIS A 103 -7.19 -17.61 4.87
CA HIS A 103 -6.28 -18.60 4.29
C HIS A 103 -5.33 -18.01 3.26
N VAL A 104 -5.76 -16.95 2.58
CA VAL A 104 -4.98 -16.24 1.56
C VAL A 104 -4.98 -14.75 1.88
N LEU A 105 -3.80 -14.18 2.05
CA LEU A 105 -3.64 -12.73 2.15
C LEU A 105 -3.30 -12.17 0.76
N LEU A 106 -4.06 -11.18 0.30
CA LEU A 106 -3.90 -10.56 -1.02
C LEU A 106 -2.73 -9.56 -1.00
N ALA A 107 -1.52 -10.10 -0.85
CA ALA A 107 -0.30 -9.40 -0.54
C ALA A 107 0.95 -10.26 -0.88
N PRO A 108 2.14 -9.63 -1.00
CA PRO A 108 2.37 -8.18 -1.03
C PRO A 108 2.13 -7.59 -2.43
N THR A 109 2.00 -6.27 -2.52
CA THR A 109 1.97 -5.53 -3.79
C THR A 109 3.41 -5.15 -4.19
N VAL A 110 3.83 -5.47 -5.41
CA VAL A 110 5.22 -5.32 -5.88
C VAL A 110 5.38 -4.56 -7.20
N CYS A 111 4.30 -3.94 -7.66
CA CYS A 111 4.31 -3.00 -8.79
C CYS A 111 5.31 -1.87 -8.54
N LEU A 112 5.89 -1.31 -9.60
CA LEU A 112 6.97 -0.33 -9.46
C LEU A 112 6.42 1.09 -9.59
N GLN A 113 6.91 2.01 -8.76
CA GLN A 113 6.57 3.43 -8.84
C GLN A 113 7.30 4.10 -10.01
N ARG A 114 6.99 3.65 -11.24
CA ARG A 114 7.44 4.25 -12.51
C ARG A 114 7.25 5.76 -12.53
N SER A 115 6.15 6.22 -11.93
CA SER A 115 5.86 7.63 -11.68
C SER A 115 5.55 7.85 -10.21
N PRO A 116 5.98 8.98 -9.63
CA PRO A 116 5.56 9.36 -8.30
C PRO A 116 4.06 9.67 -8.21
N LEU A 117 3.34 9.86 -9.32
CA LEU A 117 1.92 10.20 -9.30
C LEU A 117 0.99 9.00 -9.03
N LEU A 118 1.50 7.77 -9.04
CA LEU A 118 0.72 6.55 -8.89
C LEU A 118 -0.12 6.53 -7.61
N GLY A 119 -1.44 6.45 -7.72
CA GLY A 119 -2.38 6.43 -6.60
C GLY A 119 -2.10 5.32 -5.58
N ARG A 120 -1.77 4.12 -6.06
CA ARG A 120 -1.41 2.96 -5.22
C ARG A 120 0.09 2.83 -4.93
N GLY A 121 0.89 3.84 -5.22
CA GLY A 121 2.35 3.70 -5.08
C GLY A 121 2.79 3.53 -3.63
N PHE A 122 2.00 4.01 -2.66
CA PHE A 122 2.21 3.74 -1.22
C PHE A 122 2.12 2.24 -0.88
N GLU A 123 1.43 1.47 -1.71
CA GLU A 123 1.10 0.06 -1.48
C GLU A 123 2.21 -0.89 -1.93
N ALA A 124 3.21 -0.40 -2.66
CA ALA A 124 4.39 -1.18 -3.08
C ALA A 124 5.70 -0.70 -2.43
N PHE A 125 6.70 -1.57 -2.39
CA PHE A 125 7.93 -1.34 -1.61
C PHE A 125 8.82 -0.21 -2.14
N GLY A 126 9.02 -0.09 -3.45
CA GLY A 126 9.92 0.92 -4.02
C GLY A 126 10.14 0.78 -5.52
N GLU A 127 10.81 1.78 -6.10
CA GLU A 127 10.98 1.92 -7.55
C GLU A 127 11.96 0.90 -8.16
N ASP A 128 12.74 0.21 -7.32
CA ASP A 128 13.77 -0.71 -7.75
C ASP A 128 13.30 -2.18 -7.68
N PRO A 129 13.46 -2.96 -8.77
CA PRO A 129 12.98 -4.34 -8.80
C PRO A 129 13.68 -5.28 -7.83
N VAL A 130 14.97 -5.04 -7.52
CA VAL A 130 15.73 -5.87 -6.58
C VAL A 130 15.28 -5.59 -5.15
N LEU A 131 15.08 -4.32 -4.79
CA LEU A 131 14.49 -3.95 -3.51
C LEU A 131 13.11 -4.60 -3.36
N SER A 132 12.19 -4.31 -4.29
CA SER A 132 10.80 -4.77 -4.19
C SER A 132 10.67 -6.29 -4.18
N GLY A 133 11.41 -7.00 -5.03
CA GLY A 133 11.40 -8.47 -5.06
C GLY A 133 11.98 -9.11 -3.80
N THR A 134 13.05 -8.55 -3.24
CA THR A 134 13.72 -9.09 -2.04
C THR A 134 12.88 -8.89 -0.77
N MET A 135 12.28 -7.70 -0.63
CA MET A 135 11.37 -7.40 0.49
C MET A 135 10.12 -8.28 0.41
N ALA A 136 9.53 -8.42 -0.78
CA ALA A 136 8.39 -9.29 -1.02
C ALA A 136 8.70 -10.75 -0.70
N ALA A 137 9.86 -11.28 -1.13
CA ALA A 137 10.24 -12.66 -0.86
C ALA A 137 10.21 -12.97 0.65
N SER A 138 10.75 -12.08 1.46
CA SER A 138 10.83 -12.29 2.91
C SER A 138 9.47 -12.15 3.60
N TYR A 139 8.66 -11.17 3.19
CA TYR A 139 7.26 -11.06 3.60
C TYR A 139 6.47 -12.34 3.28
N ILE A 140 6.63 -12.88 2.07
CA ILE A 140 5.97 -14.11 1.60
C ILE A 140 6.38 -15.33 2.45
N ARG A 141 7.68 -15.49 2.73
CA ARG A 141 8.15 -16.59 3.60
C ARG A 141 7.46 -16.53 4.95
N GLY A 142 7.41 -15.36 5.58
CA GLY A 142 6.80 -15.23 6.90
C GLY A 142 5.30 -15.59 6.93
N LEU A 143 4.53 -15.19 5.92
CA LEU A 143 3.13 -15.61 5.79
C LEU A 143 2.99 -17.13 5.63
N GLN A 144 3.78 -17.71 4.73
CA GLN A 144 3.68 -19.13 4.37
C GLN A 144 4.17 -20.05 5.48
N ASP A 145 5.13 -19.60 6.30
CA ASP A 145 5.57 -20.29 7.53
C ASP A 145 4.44 -20.39 8.56
N ARG A 146 3.46 -19.48 8.49
CA ARG A 146 2.21 -19.53 9.25
C ARG A 146 1.08 -20.22 8.50
N ARG A 147 1.35 -20.92 7.40
CA ARG A 147 0.34 -21.60 6.55
C ARG A 147 -0.72 -20.65 5.99
N VAL A 148 -0.37 -19.39 5.80
CA VAL A 148 -1.20 -18.42 5.09
C VAL A 148 -0.58 -18.20 3.73
N ALA A 149 -1.36 -18.40 2.68
CA ALA A 149 -0.88 -18.18 1.33
C ALA A 149 -0.69 -16.69 1.08
N ALA A 150 0.50 -16.32 0.62
CA ALA A 150 0.69 -15.03 -0.01
C ALA A 150 0.14 -15.07 -1.44
N CYS A 151 -0.61 -14.04 -1.81
CA CYS A 151 -1.05 -13.78 -3.19
C CYS A 151 -0.40 -12.49 -3.68
N ILE A 152 0.82 -12.62 -4.22
CA ILE A 152 1.61 -11.49 -4.70
C ILE A 152 0.91 -10.81 -5.89
N LYS A 153 0.89 -9.47 -5.90
CA LYS A 153 0.06 -8.69 -6.84
C LYS A 153 0.70 -7.38 -7.33
N HIS A 154 0.26 -6.79 -8.45
CA HIS A 154 -0.67 -7.35 -9.45
C HIS A 154 0.15 -7.70 -10.69
N TYR A 155 0.07 -8.96 -11.13
CA TYR A 155 0.88 -9.52 -12.20
C TYR A 155 0.27 -9.17 -13.56
N ALA A 156 0.80 -8.20 -14.32
CA ALA A 156 1.98 -7.37 -14.03
C ALA A 156 1.71 -5.88 -14.34
N ALA A 157 2.70 -5.03 -14.07
CA ALA A 157 2.76 -3.63 -14.49
C ALA A 157 1.57 -2.72 -14.08
N HIS A 158 0.85 -3.03 -13.00
CA HIS A 158 -0.24 -2.17 -12.51
C HIS A 158 0.30 -0.87 -11.85
N ASP A 159 0.84 0.02 -12.68
CA ASP A 159 1.59 1.21 -12.27
C ASP A 159 0.82 2.52 -12.55
N GLN A 160 -0.50 2.42 -12.78
CA GLN A 160 -1.50 3.50 -12.85
C GLN A 160 -2.82 3.04 -12.22
N SER A 161 -3.56 3.95 -11.59
CA SER A 161 -4.77 3.62 -10.84
C SER A 161 -6.11 3.81 -11.59
N PRO A 162 -6.30 4.82 -12.47
CA PRO A 162 -7.62 5.08 -13.05
C PRO A 162 -7.91 4.21 -14.29
N LYS A 163 -9.09 3.55 -14.29
CA LYS A 163 -9.73 2.82 -15.42
C LYS A 163 -9.06 1.54 -15.94
N GLY A 164 -8.53 0.72 -15.04
CA GLY A 164 -7.83 -0.54 -15.36
C GLY A 164 -8.43 -1.48 -16.41
N ILE A 165 -9.74 -1.56 -16.66
CA ILE A 165 -10.27 -2.43 -17.74
C ILE A 165 -9.78 -2.00 -19.14
N GLU A 166 -9.94 -0.72 -19.47
CA GLU A 166 -9.76 -0.28 -20.87
C GLU A 166 -8.28 0.00 -21.20
N ASP A 167 -7.47 0.16 -20.16
CA ASP A 167 -6.09 0.59 -20.22
C ASP A 167 -5.22 -0.42 -20.95
N ASN A 168 -4.36 0.10 -21.81
CA ASN A 168 -3.41 -0.67 -22.57
C ASN A 168 -2.01 -0.11 -22.38
N GLU A 169 -1.19 -0.86 -21.66
CA GLU A 169 0.20 -0.53 -21.41
C GLU A 169 1.05 -1.08 -22.53
N TRP A 170 1.72 -0.18 -23.23
CA TRP A 170 2.57 -0.51 -24.35
C TRP A 170 4.03 -0.38 -23.96
N MET A 171 4.73 -1.50 -23.93
CA MET A 171 6.12 -1.58 -23.50
C MET A 171 6.88 -2.67 -24.24
N SER A 172 8.20 -2.49 -24.37
CA SER A 172 9.08 -3.51 -24.94
C SER A 172 9.17 -4.72 -24.01
N GLN A 173 9.55 -5.89 -24.56
CA GLN A 173 9.79 -7.09 -23.75
C GLN A 173 10.93 -6.85 -22.76
N ARG A 174 11.91 -6.03 -23.14
CA ARG A 174 13.00 -5.64 -22.26
C ARG A 174 12.50 -4.89 -21.03
N THR A 175 11.66 -3.87 -21.21
CA THR A 175 11.04 -3.12 -20.10
C THR A 175 10.21 -4.04 -19.21
N LEU A 176 9.36 -4.87 -19.81
CA LEU A 176 8.52 -5.82 -19.08
C LEU A 176 9.37 -6.78 -18.23
N ARG A 177 10.44 -7.36 -18.80
CA ARG A 177 11.30 -8.36 -18.15
C ARG A 177 12.24 -7.79 -17.10
N GLU A 178 12.91 -6.68 -17.40
CA GLU A 178 13.91 -6.07 -16.50
C GLU A 178 13.28 -5.25 -15.36
N LEU A 179 12.05 -4.76 -15.53
CA LEU A 179 11.36 -3.95 -14.53
C LEU A 179 10.12 -4.65 -13.98
N HIS A 180 9.03 -4.75 -14.72
CA HIS A 180 7.71 -5.05 -14.15
C HIS A 180 7.50 -6.52 -13.76
N LEU A 181 8.24 -7.43 -14.40
CA LEU A 181 8.27 -8.86 -14.07
C LEU A 181 9.37 -9.21 -13.06
N ALA A 182 10.43 -8.42 -12.96
CA ALA A 182 11.59 -8.74 -12.14
C ALA A 182 11.28 -8.91 -10.63
N PRO A 183 10.44 -8.07 -9.98
CA PRO A 183 10.04 -8.29 -8.58
C PRO A 183 9.36 -9.65 -8.37
N PHE A 184 8.48 -10.05 -9.29
CA PHE A 184 7.81 -11.35 -9.25
C PHE A 184 8.80 -12.49 -9.47
N GLN A 185 9.72 -12.37 -10.44
CA GLN A 185 10.75 -13.37 -10.71
C GLN A 185 11.64 -13.59 -9.48
N ILE A 186 12.08 -12.51 -8.84
CA ILE A 186 12.91 -12.54 -7.63
C ILE A 186 12.13 -13.17 -6.47
N ALA A 187 10.87 -12.77 -6.25
CA ALA A 187 10.03 -13.35 -5.21
C ALA A 187 9.80 -14.85 -5.44
N LEU A 188 9.52 -15.28 -6.69
CA LEU A 188 9.37 -16.70 -7.02
C LEU A 188 10.64 -17.50 -6.73
N LYS A 189 11.80 -16.99 -7.14
CA LYS A 189 13.10 -17.61 -6.88
C LYS A 189 13.38 -17.78 -5.38
N LEU A 190 13.08 -16.76 -4.58
CA LEU A 190 13.50 -16.67 -3.18
C LEU A 190 12.46 -17.15 -2.15
N SER A 191 11.19 -17.28 -2.53
CA SER A 191 10.13 -17.64 -1.57
C SER A 191 8.99 -18.51 -2.11
N ARG A 192 8.88 -18.69 -3.44
CA ARG A 192 7.84 -19.51 -4.10
C ARG A 192 6.43 -19.19 -3.56
N PRO A 193 5.85 -18.02 -3.87
CA PRO A 193 4.50 -17.68 -3.42
C PRO A 193 3.49 -18.76 -3.84
N TRP A 194 2.45 -18.99 -3.03
CA TRP A 194 1.46 -20.03 -3.33
C TRP A 194 0.34 -19.54 -4.25
N ALA A 195 0.16 -18.23 -4.37
CA ALA A 195 -0.77 -17.63 -5.31
C ALA A 195 -0.22 -16.33 -5.95
N ILE A 196 -0.77 -15.97 -7.11
CA ILE A 196 -0.51 -14.71 -7.82
C ILE A 196 -1.86 -14.12 -8.24
N MET A 197 -2.01 -12.81 -8.11
CA MET A 197 -3.16 -12.07 -8.63
C MET A 197 -2.78 -11.35 -9.93
N THR A 198 -3.57 -11.52 -11.00
CA THR A 198 -3.35 -10.82 -12.26
C THR A 198 -3.77 -9.36 -12.18
N ALA A 199 -3.09 -8.48 -12.90
CA ALA A 199 -3.50 -7.07 -13.04
C ALA A 199 -4.80 -6.90 -13.85
N TYR A 200 -5.42 -5.72 -13.75
CA TYR A 200 -6.65 -5.38 -14.48
C TYR A 200 -6.41 -5.15 -15.97
N GLN A 201 -5.34 -4.43 -16.29
CA GLN A 201 -5.13 -3.81 -17.58
C GLN A 201 -4.54 -4.75 -18.63
N LYS A 202 -4.50 -4.25 -19.86
CA LYS A 202 -3.82 -4.90 -20.97
C LYS A 202 -2.35 -4.55 -20.96
N ILE A 203 -1.53 -5.54 -21.31
CA ILE A 203 -0.13 -5.34 -21.68
C ILE A 203 -0.03 -5.72 -23.14
N ASN A 204 0.40 -4.79 -23.99
CA ASN A 204 0.55 -4.98 -25.42
C ASN A 204 -0.71 -5.58 -26.10
N ASN A 205 -1.89 -5.00 -25.80
CA ASN A 205 -3.24 -5.29 -26.29
C ASN A 205 -4.02 -6.48 -25.69
N VAL A 206 -3.41 -7.30 -24.84
CA VAL A 206 -4.09 -8.45 -24.21
C VAL A 206 -4.21 -8.22 -22.72
N HIS A 207 -5.39 -8.46 -22.12
CA HIS A 207 -5.54 -8.31 -20.67
C HIS A 207 -4.61 -9.28 -19.95
N ALA A 208 -3.98 -8.84 -18.86
CA ALA A 208 -3.06 -9.68 -18.10
C ALA A 208 -3.71 -11.01 -17.65
N SER A 209 -5.02 -11.01 -17.39
CA SER A 209 -5.79 -12.18 -16.98
C SER A 209 -6.12 -13.17 -18.10
N GLU A 210 -5.81 -12.85 -19.36
CA GLU A 210 -6.03 -13.72 -20.53
C GLU A 210 -4.83 -13.84 -21.47
N ASP A 211 -3.67 -13.31 -21.07
CA ASP A 211 -2.45 -13.33 -21.88
C ASP A 211 -1.68 -14.66 -21.72
N PRO A 212 -1.62 -15.52 -22.77
CA PRO A 212 -0.88 -16.77 -22.71
C PRO A 212 0.64 -16.56 -22.59
N ILE A 213 1.19 -15.44 -23.06
CA ILE A 213 2.61 -15.16 -22.89
C ILE A 213 2.90 -14.97 -21.40
N LEU A 214 2.13 -14.12 -20.72
CA LEU A 214 2.33 -13.85 -19.28
C LEU A 214 2.02 -15.07 -18.41
N LEU A 215 0.84 -15.67 -18.59
CA LEU A 215 0.31 -16.66 -17.65
C LEU A 215 0.74 -18.09 -17.96
N LYS A 216 1.10 -18.41 -19.20
CA LYS A 216 1.51 -19.76 -19.59
C LYS A 216 2.99 -19.82 -19.93
N GLU A 217 3.44 -19.10 -20.94
CA GLU A 217 4.82 -19.19 -21.44
C GLU A 217 5.81 -18.73 -20.36
N ILE A 218 5.62 -17.53 -19.80
CA ILE A 218 6.53 -16.99 -18.78
C ILE A 218 6.29 -17.68 -17.44
N LEU A 219 5.07 -17.61 -16.91
CA LEU A 219 4.82 -18.00 -15.54
C LEU A 219 4.91 -19.52 -15.34
N ARG A 220 4.25 -20.32 -16.18
CA ARG A 220 4.16 -21.79 -16.00
C ARG A 220 5.31 -22.54 -16.66
N GLU A 221 5.68 -22.17 -17.88
CA GLU A 221 6.67 -22.90 -18.67
C GLU A 221 8.09 -22.40 -18.41
N GLU A 222 8.32 -21.09 -18.35
CA GLU A 222 9.67 -20.55 -18.14
C GLU A 222 10.06 -20.55 -16.66
N TRP A 223 9.21 -20.01 -15.78
CA TRP A 223 9.48 -19.89 -14.34
C TRP A 223 9.01 -21.08 -13.51
N GLN A 224 8.31 -22.04 -14.13
CA GLN A 224 7.86 -23.28 -13.49
C GLN A 224 6.99 -23.02 -12.25
N PHE A 225 6.15 -21.97 -12.29
CA PHE A 225 5.20 -21.67 -11.23
C PHE A 225 4.10 -22.72 -11.16
N ASP A 226 3.86 -23.28 -9.98
CA ASP A 226 2.90 -24.35 -9.70
C ASP A 226 1.78 -23.93 -8.74
N GLY A 227 1.70 -22.64 -8.39
CA GLY A 227 0.68 -22.09 -7.51
C GLY A 227 -0.63 -21.72 -8.21
N LEU A 228 -1.56 -21.09 -7.48
CA LEU A 228 -2.85 -20.65 -8.00
C LEU A 228 -2.76 -19.25 -8.61
N VAL A 229 -3.30 -19.04 -9.82
CA VAL A 229 -3.45 -17.71 -10.42
C VAL A 229 -4.90 -17.25 -10.27
N MET A 230 -5.13 -16.12 -9.59
CA MET A 230 -6.47 -15.52 -9.47
C MET A 230 -6.57 -14.21 -10.20
N SER A 231 -7.78 -13.83 -10.60
CA SER A 231 -8.02 -12.47 -11.09
C SER A 231 -8.00 -11.47 -9.93
N ASP A 232 -7.70 -10.22 -10.23
CA ASP A 232 -8.17 -9.12 -9.39
C ASP A 232 -9.71 -9.02 -9.45
N TRP A 233 -10.31 -8.18 -8.63
CA TRP A 233 -11.75 -8.08 -8.40
C TRP A 233 -12.49 -7.55 -9.64
N TRP A 234 -13.19 -8.45 -10.34
CA TRP A 234 -13.79 -8.20 -11.66
C TRP A 234 -12.77 -8.07 -12.80
N GLY A 235 -11.53 -8.54 -12.57
CA GLY A 235 -10.43 -8.54 -13.54
C GLY A 235 -10.44 -9.73 -14.51
N THR A 236 -11.59 -10.38 -14.73
CA THR A 236 -11.74 -11.44 -15.75
C THR A 236 -12.56 -10.89 -16.91
N TYR A 237 -12.12 -11.12 -18.15
CA TYR A 237 -12.73 -10.49 -19.34
C TYR A 237 -13.22 -11.48 -20.38
N SER A 238 -13.00 -12.77 -20.16
CA SER A 238 -13.39 -13.83 -21.08
C SER A 238 -13.56 -15.17 -20.35
N THR A 239 -14.36 -16.07 -20.94
CA THR A 239 -14.54 -17.43 -20.42
C THR A 239 -13.41 -18.35 -20.88
N SER A 240 -13.28 -18.58 -22.20
CA SER A 240 -12.37 -19.59 -22.74
C SER A 240 -10.93 -19.11 -22.80
N GLN A 241 -10.69 -17.85 -23.17
CA GLN A 241 -9.35 -17.31 -23.33
C GLN A 241 -8.62 -17.25 -21.98
N ALA A 242 -9.24 -16.66 -20.95
CA ALA A 242 -8.65 -16.55 -19.62
C ALA A 242 -8.24 -17.92 -19.01
N ILE A 243 -9.14 -18.91 -19.00
CA ILE A 243 -8.82 -20.21 -18.40
C ILE A 243 -7.79 -21.01 -19.22
N ASN A 244 -7.81 -20.89 -20.55
CA ASN A 244 -6.81 -21.54 -21.40
C ASN A 244 -5.44 -20.88 -21.27
N ALA A 245 -5.38 -19.56 -21.02
CA ALA A 245 -4.15 -18.81 -20.75
C ALA A 245 -3.53 -19.19 -19.39
N GLY A 246 -4.33 -19.64 -18.42
CA GLY A 246 -3.84 -20.12 -17.12
C GLY A 246 -4.37 -19.38 -15.90
N LEU A 247 -5.41 -18.56 -16.06
CA LEU A 247 -6.16 -17.99 -14.93
C LEU A 247 -6.94 -19.10 -14.23
N ASP A 248 -6.61 -19.43 -12.98
CA ASP A 248 -7.21 -20.54 -12.24
C ASP A 248 -8.46 -20.16 -11.46
N LEU A 249 -8.56 -18.94 -10.93
CA LEU A 249 -9.69 -18.48 -10.09
C LEU A 249 -10.23 -17.11 -10.54
N GLU A 250 -11.53 -17.00 -10.81
CA GLU A 250 -12.22 -15.71 -11.02
C GLU A 250 -12.70 -15.17 -9.67
N MET A 251 -12.40 -13.92 -9.39
CA MET A 251 -12.86 -13.21 -8.21
C MET A 251 -13.56 -11.89 -8.57
N PRO A 252 -14.49 -11.43 -7.71
CA PRO A 252 -15.22 -12.22 -6.71
C PRO A 252 -16.35 -13.12 -7.25
N GLY A 253 -17.26 -13.53 -6.36
CA GLY A 253 -18.57 -14.10 -6.69
C GLY A 253 -19.73 -13.10 -6.56
N PRO A 254 -20.89 -13.38 -7.17
CA PRO A 254 -21.14 -14.51 -8.05
C PRO A 254 -20.46 -14.33 -9.42
N SER A 255 -19.95 -15.43 -9.96
CA SER A 255 -19.21 -15.47 -11.22
C SER A 255 -19.99 -14.92 -12.42
N VAL A 256 -19.30 -14.19 -13.30
CA VAL A 256 -19.80 -13.80 -14.62
C VAL A 256 -19.34 -14.80 -15.68
N PHE A 257 -18.06 -15.19 -15.67
CA PHE A 257 -17.45 -15.96 -16.77
C PHE A 257 -17.36 -17.47 -16.51
N ARG A 258 -17.39 -17.89 -15.26
CA ARG A 258 -17.17 -19.26 -14.77
C ARG A 258 -18.36 -19.85 -14.04
N GLY A 259 -19.55 -19.53 -14.54
CA GLY A 259 -20.76 -20.30 -14.27
C GLY A 259 -21.17 -21.09 -15.51
N ARG A 260 -22.41 -20.87 -15.94
CA ARG A 260 -22.99 -21.51 -17.13
C ARG A 260 -22.16 -21.30 -18.40
N ALA A 261 -21.50 -20.16 -18.55
CA ALA A 261 -20.66 -19.86 -19.71
C ALA A 261 -19.50 -20.85 -19.86
N LEU A 262 -18.79 -21.18 -18.77
CA LEU A 262 -17.69 -22.15 -18.79
C LEU A 262 -18.19 -23.57 -19.06
N GLY A 263 -19.34 -23.96 -18.50
CA GLY A 263 -19.98 -25.24 -18.82
C GLY A 263 -20.25 -25.40 -20.33
N TRP A 264 -20.75 -24.36 -20.99
CA TRP A 264 -20.93 -24.36 -22.45
C TRP A 264 -19.60 -24.39 -23.22
N ALA A 265 -18.58 -23.70 -22.73
CA ALA A 265 -17.25 -23.71 -23.36
C ALA A 265 -16.62 -25.12 -23.33
N VAL A 266 -16.81 -25.87 -22.25
CA VAL A 266 -16.38 -27.27 -22.15
C VAL A 266 -17.21 -28.17 -23.07
N ALA A 267 -18.54 -28.05 -23.04
CA ALA A 267 -19.44 -28.85 -23.89
C ALA A 267 -19.19 -28.62 -25.40
N SER A 268 -18.79 -27.40 -25.78
CA SER A 268 -18.42 -27.04 -27.16
C SER A 268 -16.95 -27.28 -27.50
N ARG A 269 -16.17 -27.87 -26.58
CA ARG A 269 -14.73 -28.18 -26.73
C ARG A 269 -13.83 -26.96 -26.98
N LYS A 270 -14.27 -25.77 -26.55
CA LYS A 270 -13.41 -24.56 -26.50
C LYS A 270 -12.47 -24.57 -25.30
N VAL A 271 -12.83 -25.31 -24.25
CA VAL A 271 -12.01 -25.57 -23.07
C VAL A 271 -12.00 -27.08 -22.86
N SER A 272 -10.81 -27.65 -22.66
CA SER A 272 -10.69 -29.09 -22.38
C SER A 272 -10.99 -29.39 -20.91
N GLU A 273 -11.50 -30.57 -20.60
CA GLU A 273 -11.65 -31.01 -19.20
C GLU A 273 -10.30 -31.06 -18.48
N LEU A 274 -9.21 -31.37 -19.19
CA LEU A 274 -7.84 -31.31 -18.65
C LEU A 274 -7.44 -29.89 -18.21
N THR A 275 -7.91 -28.86 -18.92
CA THR A 275 -7.69 -27.46 -18.52
C THR A 275 -8.41 -27.18 -17.20
N ILE A 276 -9.65 -27.66 -17.05
CA ILE A 276 -10.42 -27.54 -15.81
C ILE A 276 -9.71 -28.27 -14.66
N ASP A 277 -9.30 -29.52 -14.89
CA ASP A 277 -8.65 -30.36 -13.89
C ASP A 277 -7.34 -29.75 -13.40
N ARG A 278 -6.56 -29.14 -14.28
CA ARG A 278 -5.34 -28.42 -13.90
C ARG A 278 -5.63 -27.25 -12.96
N SER A 279 -6.64 -26.42 -13.26
CA SER A 279 -6.97 -25.28 -12.38
C SER A 279 -7.57 -25.75 -11.06
N VAL A 280 -8.39 -26.80 -11.05
CA VAL A 280 -8.91 -27.41 -9.82
C VAL A 280 -7.78 -27.99 -8.99
N ARG A 281 -6.77 -28.61 -9.61
CA ARG A 281 -5.58 -29.11 -8.94
C ARG A 281 -4.81 -28.00 -8.23
N ASN A 282 -4.63 -26.84 -8.86
CA ASN A 282 -3.97 -25.69 -8.24
C ASN A 282 -4.75 -25.20 -7.01
N HIS A 283 -6.08 -25.15 -7.10
CA HIS A 283 -6.95 -24.81 -5.97
C HIS A 283 -6.83 -25.83 -4.82
N LEU A 284 -6.94 -27.13 -5.10
CA LEU A 284 -6.84 -28.19 -4.10
C LEU A 284 -5.44 -28.24 -3.47
N ASN A 285 -4.37 -28.05 -4.26
CA ASN A 285 -3.01 -27.95 -3.74
C ASN A 285 -2.84 -26.74 -2.80
N LEU A 286 -3.48 -25.61 -3.11
CA LEU A 286 -3.48 -24.47 -2.20
C LEU A 286 -4.17 -24.82 -0.87
N LEU A 287 -5.32 -25.48 -0.92
CA LEU A 287 -6.02 -25.97 0.29
C LEU A 287 -5.14 -26.93 1.11
N LYS A 288 -4.40 -27.84 0.46
CA LYS A 288 -3.44 -28.73 1.15
C LYS A 288 -2.34 -27.98 1.88
N LYS A 289 -1.89 -26.84 1.34
CA LYS A 289 -0.83 -26.01 1.92
C LYS A 289 -1.34 -25.19 3.11
N VAL A 290 -2.50 -24.54 2.96
CA VAL A 290 -3.05 -23.65 4.00
C VAL A 290 -3.80 -24.41 5.11
N GLN A 291 -4.26 -25.64 4.82
CA GLN A 291 -4.97 -26.52 5.76
C GLN A 291 -6.06 -25.80 6.56
N PRO A 292 -7.16 -25.38 5.90
CA PRO A 292 -8.26 -24.69 6.58
C PRO A 292 -8.71 -25.47 7.81
N SER A 293 -8.53 -24.88 8.99
CA SER A 293 -9.12 -25.39 10.23
C SER A 293 -10.50 -24.78 10.42
N GLU A 294 -11.34 -25.38 11.27
CA GLU A 294 -12.53 -24.65 11.74
C GLU A 294 -12.08 -23.30 12.34
N PRO A 295 -12.81 -22.21 12.05
CA PRO A 295 -12.50 -20.92 12.65
C PRO A 295 -12.52 -21.09 14.16
N ILE A 296 -11.45 -20.69 14.85
CA ILE A 296 -11.54 -20.44 16.28
C ILE A 296 -12.66 -19.40 16.42
N PRO A 297 -13.77 -19.68 17.12
CA PRO A 297 -14.81 -18.69 17.30
C PRO A 297 -14.16 -17.41 17.79
N PRO A 298 -14.55 -16.21 17.29
CA PRO A 298 -13.94 -14.96 17.70
C PRO A 298 -14.33 -14.68 19.15
N SER A 299 -13.68 -15.34 20.10
CA SER A 299 -13.90 -15.08 21.52
C SER A 299 -13.20 -13.79 21.94
N ASN A 300 -12.25 -13.30 21.12
CA ASN A 300 -11.63 -11.99 21.30
C ASN A 300 -11.00 -11.47 19.99
N PRO A 301 -11.68 -10.60 19.21
CA PRO A 301 -11.10 -9.98 18.02
C PRO A 301 -9.82 -9.18 18.30
N GLY A 302 -9.55 -8.81 19.57
CA GLY A 302 -8.30 -8.18 20.01
C GLY A 302 -7.19 -9.16 20.43
N ALA A 303 -7.35 -10.47 20.28
CA ALA A 303 -6.36 -11.46 20.74
C ALA A 303 -4.98 -11.28 20.09
N ALA A 304 -4.92 -10.79 18.85
CA ALA A 304 -3.67 -10.50 18.16
C ALA A 304 -3.02 -9.16 18.61
N ASN A 305 -3.74 -8.30 19.34
CA ASN A 305 -3.22 -7.03 19.86
C ASN A 305 -2.40 -7.25 21.15
N THR A 306 -1.27 -7.93 21.04
CA THR A 306 -0.36 -8.22 22.14
C THR A 306 0.71 -7.12 22.29
N PRO A 307 1.30 -6.93 23.48
CA PRO A 307 2.42 -6.00 23.68
C PRO A 307 3.59 -6.22 22.70
N GLU A 308 3.90 -7.48 22.38
CA GLU A 308 4.99 -7.85 21.46
C GLU A 308 4.70 -7.38 20.03
N ASN A 309 3.46 -7.56 19.56
CA ASN A 309 3.04 -7.08 18.25
C ASN A 309 3.05 -5.55 18.22
N ARG A 310 2.57 -4.87 19.27
CA ARG A 310 2.67 -3.40 19.37
C ARG A 310 4.10 -2.91 19.31
N ALA A 311 5.03 -3.57 20.01
CA ALA A 311 6.44 -3.23 19.99
C ALA A 311 7.07 -3.43 18.59
N LEU A 312 6.71 -4.50 17.88
CA LEU A 312 7.16 -4.72 16.51
C LEU A 312 6.63 -3.63 15.55
N ILE A 313 5.37 -3.24 15.69
CA ILE A 313 4.76 -2.21 14.83
C ILE A 313 5.37 -0.83 15.12
N ARG A 314 5.63 -0.50 16.39
CA ARG A 314 6.35 0.72 16.78
C ARG A 314 7.76 0.74 16.21
N ARG A 315 8.49 -0.37 16.30
CA ARG A 315 9.81 -0.51 15.66
C ARG A 315 9.71 -0.30 14.15
N LEU A 316 8.75 -0.94 13.48
CA LEU A 316 8.56 -0.79 12.04
C LEU A 316 8.24 0.66 11.64
N ALA A 317 7.42 1.36 12.42
CA ALA A 317 7.14 2.78 12.21
C ALA A 317 8.39 3.64 12.36
N ALA A 318 9.25 3.39 13.35
CA ALA A 318 10.50 4.12 13.54
C ALA A 318 11.56 3.78 12.46
N ASP A 319 11.77 2.48 12.18
CA ASP A 319 12.78 1.97 11.24
C ASP A 319 12.46 2.31 9.78
N GLY A 320 11.24 2.77 9.49
CA GLY A 320 10.82 3.29 8.18
C GLY A 320 11.02 4.79 7.99
N ILE A 321 11.20 5.59 9.06
CA ILE A 321 11.35 7.06 8.96
C ILE A 321 12.74 7.41 8.40
N VAL A 322 12.76 8.17 7.31
CA VAL A 322 14.01 8.60 6.67
C VAL A 322 14.38 10.00 7.15
N LEU A 323 15.56 10.14 7.76
CA LEU A 323 16.16 11.43 8.05
C LEU A 323 16.80 11.97 6.76
N LEU A 324 16.18 12.97 6.13
CA LEU A 324 16.64 13.51 4.85
C LEU A 324 17.72 14.59 5.01
N LYS A 325 17.58 15.43 6.04
CA LYS A 325 18.52 16.52 6.38
C LYS A 325 18.66 16.66 7.89
N ASN A 326 19.87 16.95 8.36
CA ASN A 326 20.17 17.33 9.75
C ASN A 326 21.44 18.20 9.82
N GLU A 327 21.49 19.26 9.01
CA GLU A 327 22.72 20.03 8.73
C GLU A 327 23.31 20.73 9.98
N LYS A 328 22.45 21.07 10.94
CA LYS A 328 22.82 21.77 12.18
C LYS A 328 22.91 20.85 13.40
N ASN A 329 22.80 19.52 13.20
CA ASN A 329 22.76 18.53 14.28
C ASN A 329 21.70 18.86 15.35
N ILE A 330 20.50 19.27 14.91
CA ILE A 330 19.38 19.58 15.81
C ILE A 330 18.83 18.29 16.43
N LEU A 331 18.77 17.23 15.62
CA LEU A 331 18.41 15.90 16.09
C LEU A 331 19.64 15.06 16.46
N PRO A 332 19.53 14.17 17.47
CA PRO A 332 18.34 13.95 18.31
C PRO A 332 18.12 15.05 19.35
N LEU A 333 16.86 15.35 19.64
CA LEU A 333 16.44 16.25 20.70
C LEU A 333 16.88 15.70 22.06
N LYS A 334 17.33 16.62 22.93
CA LYS A 334 17.73 16.29 24.30
C LYS A 334 16.63 16.73 25.27
N LEU A 335 16.28 15.82 26.19
CA LEU A 335 15.33 16.08 27.29
C LEU A 335 15.92 16.94 28.42
N GLU A 336 17.20 17.27 28.33
CA GLU A 336 17.87 18.13 29.31
C GLU A 336 17.41 19.59 29.17
N GLY A 337 17.07 20.20 30.31
CA GLY A 337 16.49 21.53 30.38
C GLY A 337 14.99 21.53 30.07
N LYS A 338 14.22 22.36 30.79
CA LYS A 338 12.80 22.58 30.44
C LYS A 338 12.74 23.33 29.11
N LYS A 339 12.32 22.67 28.04
CA LYS A 339 12.14 23.26 26.71
C LYS A 339 10.67 23.33 26.35
N SER A 340 10.32 24.34 25.58
CA SER A 340 9.02 24.53 24.96
C SER A 340 9.00 23.99 23.53
N TYR A 341 7.92 23.31 23.16
CA TYR A 341 7.75 22.66 21.87
C TYR A 341 6.56 23.24 21.13
N GLY A 342 6.78 23.74 19.91
CA GLY A 342 5.72 24.23 19.03
C GLY A 342 5.33 23.16 18.02
N LEU A 343 4.19 22.51 18.24
CA LEU A 343 3.67 21.48 17.34
C LEU A 343 2.75 22.16 16.31
N ILE A 344 3.22 22.26 15.08
CA ILE A 344 2.57 23.02 14.01
C ILE A 344 2.13 22.07 12.90
N GLY A 345 0.88 22.15 12.46
CA GLY A 345 0.39 21.39 11.31
C GLY A 345 -0.62 20.31 11.66
N HIS A 346 -1.48 20.02 10.68
CA HIS A 346 -2.65 19.15 10.83
C HIS A 346 -2.34 17.72 11.29
N HIS A 347 -1.19 17.17 10.91
CA HIS A 347 -0.88 15.76 11.10
C HIS A 347 -0.44 15.41 12.54
N TRP A 348 -0.25 16.40 13.41
CA TRP A 348 -0.03 16.15 14.84
C TRP A 348 -1.23 15.47 15.50
N VAL A 349 -2.45 15.88 15.13
CA VAL A 349 -3.71 15.39 15.71
C VAL A 349 -4.53 14.51 14.76
N ASN A 350 -4.28 14.62 13.46
CA ASN A 350 -4.88 13.79 12.41
C ASN A 350 -3.77 13.27 11.48
N PRO A 351 -2.90 12.37 11.98
CA PRO A 351 -1.81 11.82 11.18
C PRO A 351 -2.33 10.99 10.01
N SER A 352 -1.55 10.91 8.94
CA SER A 352 -1.83 10.02 7.83
C SER A 352 -1.32 8.62 8.15
N LEU A 353 -2.25 7.67 8.31
CA LEU A 353 -1.96 6.31 8.77
C LEU A 353 -1.69 5.33 7.64
N GLY A 354 -2.35 5.50 6.50
CA GLY A 354 -2.23 4.67 5.31
C GLY A 354 -2.81 5.38 4.08
N GLY A 355 -2.62 4.79 2.90
CA GLY A 355 -3.34 5.18 1.69
C GLY A 355 -4.71 4.51 1.63
N GLY A 356 -5.55 4.92 0.68
CA GLY A 356 -6.93 4.44 0.59
C GLY A 356 -7.17 3.38 -0.49
N GLY A 357 -8.35 2.74 -0.45
CA GLY A 357 -8.72 1.66 -1.35
C GLY A 357 -8.75 0.28 -0.71
N SER A 358 -8.27 -0.73 -1.45
CA SER A 358 -8.22 -2.12 -1.01
C SER A 358 -7.40 -2.31 0.28
N ALA A 359 -6.37 -1.49 0.45
CA ALA A 359 -5.40 -1.59 1.53
C ALA A 359 -5.84 -0.88 2.84
N GLU A 360 -7.02 -0.24 2.88
CA GLU A 360 -7.56 0.36 4.11
C GLU A 360 -7.77 -0.68 5.21
N VAL A 361 -7.43 -0.35 6.45
CA VAL A 361 -7.61 -1.24 7.61
C VAL A 361 -8.14 -0.42 8.78
N GLU A 362 -9.12 -0.96 9.50
CA GLU A 362 -9.54 -0.42 10.79
C GLU A 362 -8.48 -0.82 11.84
N PRO A 363 -7.71 0.12 12.40
CA PRO A 363 -6.66 -0.23 13.34
C PRO A 363 -7.23 -0.56 14.73
N TYR A 364 -6.54 -1.40 15.51
CA TYR A 364 -6.91 -1.64 16.92
C TYR A 364 -6.93 -0.37 17.77
N TYR A 365 -6.02 0.56 17.48
CA TYR A 365 -5.89 1.86 18.12
C TYR A 365 -5.02 2.75 17.22
N VAL A 366 -4.89 4.03 17.55
CA VAL A 366 -3.96 4.94 16.88
C VAL A 366 -3.28 5.79 17.94
N VAL A 367 -1.95 5.84 17.92
CA VAL A 367 -1.18 6.79 18.72
C VAL A 367 -0.87 8.00 17.85
N THR A 368 -1.47 9.14 18.18
CA THR A 368 -1.18 10.38 17.45
C THR A 368 0.22 10.89 17.79
N PRO A 369 0.92 11.56 16.86
CA PRO A 369 2.16 12.24 17.16
C PRO A 369 2.04 13.23 18.33
N TYR A 370 0.90 13.91 18.46
CA TYR A 370 0.65 14.84 19.56
C TYR A 370 0.65 14.12 20.91
N ASP A 371 -0.09 13.02 21.01
CA ASP A 371 -0.17 12.25 22.25
C ASP A 371 1.18 11.65 22.63
N ALA A 372 1.90 11.04 21.67
CA ALA A 372 3.24 10.51 21.90
C ALA A 372 4.24 11.59 22.35
N MET A 373 4.17 12.79 21.78
CA MET A 373 5.00 13.91 22.21
C MET A 373 4.65 14.35 23.63
N ALA A 374 3.36 14.47 23.94
CA ALA A 374 2.86 14.84 25.25
C ALA A 374 3.25 13.83 26.35
N GLU A 375 3.32 12.53 26.03
CA GLU A 375 3.81 11.50 26.94
C GLU A 375 5.29 11.70 27.32
N VAL A 376 6.11 12.17 26.38
CA VAL A 376 7.55 12.35 26.59
C VAL A 376 7.89 13.70 27.24
N VAL A 377 7.26 14.79 26.80
CA VAL A 377 7.64 16.14 27.23
C VAL A 377 6.63 16.83 28.15
N GLY A 378 5.45 16.25 28.38
CA GLY A 378 4.37 16.88 29.15
C GLY A 378 3.57 17.90 28.34
N ARG A 379 2.24 17.89 28.50
CA ARG A 379 1.31 18.77 27.75
C ARG A 379 1.56 20.25 28.03
N GLU A 380 2.02 20.59 29.23
CA GLU A 380 2.32 21.96 29.65
C GLU A 380 3.50 22.58 28.89
N ASN A 381 4.35 21.75 28.27
CA ASN A 381 5.49 22.20 27.49
C ASN A 381 5.18 22.28 25.97
N ILE A 382 3.93 21.97 25.58
CA ILE A 382 3.48 21.95 24.18
C ILE A 382 2.57 23.14 23.89
N THR A 383 2.88 23.87 22.82
CA THR A 383 1.96 24.79 22.16
C THR A 383 1.59 24.23 20.79
N TYR A 384 0.29 24.13 20.49
CA TYR A 384 -0.20 23.56 19.23
C TYR A 384 -1.00 24.56 18.40
N THR A 385 -0.85 24.46 17.08
CA THR A 385 -1.66 25.17 16.07
C THR A 385 -1.82 24.29 14.84
N ILE A 386 -2.98 24.38 14.18
CA ILE A 386 -3.23 23.68 12.92
C ILE A 386 -2.37 24.27 11.80
N GLY A 387 -2.12 25.58 11.83
CA GLY A 387 -1.45 26.33 10.77
C GLY A 387 -2.29 26.39 9.49
N ALA A 388 -2.36 25.28 8.74
CA ALA A 388 -3.10 25.15 7.50
C ALA A 388 -3.72 23.76 7.39
N TYR A 389 -4.91 23.69 6.79
CA TYR A 389 -5.52 22.41 6.47
C TYR A 389 -4.83 21.73 5.28
N SER A 390 -4.66 20.40 5.39
CA SER A 390 -4.07 19.57 4.34
C SER A 390 -5.05 18.59 3.68
N PHE A 391 -6.28 18.44 4.21
CA PHE A 391 -7.25 17.47 3.68
C PHE A 391 -7.87 17.89 2.33
N ARG A 392 -8.23 16.93 1.48
CA ARG A 392 -9.00 17.15 0.25
C ARG A 392 -10.49 17.08 0.52
N ASN A 393 -10.90 16.07 1.28
CA ASN A 393 -12.28 15.83 1.65
C ASN A 393 -12.49 16.25 3.11
N SER A 394 -13.67 16.75 3.49
CA SER A 394 -13.94 17.07 4.90
C SER A 394 -13.58 15.89 5.80
N PRO A 395 -12.75 16.05 6.84
CA PRO A 395 -12.44 14.95 7.74
C PRO A 395 -13.71 14.41 8.38
N PHE A 396 -13.76 13.10 8.64
CA PHE A 396 -14.91 12.50 9.31
C PHE A 396 -15.16 13.16 10.67
N LEU A 397 -16.44 13.28 11.03
CA LEU A 397 -16.82 13.81 12.34
C LEU A 397 -16.35 12.88 13.45
N LYS A 398 -15.84 13.47 14.54
CA LYS A 398 -15.50 12.77 15.78
C LYS A 398 -16.58 12.99 16.84
N ASN A 399 -16.48 12.32 17.99
CA ASN A 399 -17.38 12.49 19.14
C ASN A 399 -18.87 12.26 18.78
N LEU A 400 -19.12 11.16 18.07
CA LEU A 400 -20.46 10.75 17.66
C LEU A 400 -21.04 9.79 18.69
N THR A 401 -22.26 10.06 19.15
CA THR A 401 -23.02 9.20 20.07
C THR A 401 -24.40 8.89 19.52
N LEU A 402 -24.99 7.77 19.90
CA LEU A 402 -26.34 7.40 19.51
C LEU A 402 -27.37 8.48 19.92
N PRO A 403 -28.49 8.64 19.19
CA PRO A 403 -29.47 9.69 19.48
C PRO A 403 -30.03 9.67 20.92
N ASN A 404 -30.25 8.48 21.47
CA ASN A 404 -30.89 8.26 22.76
C ASN A 404 -29.94 7.67 23.82
N SER A 405 -28.62 7.67 23.56
CA SER A 405 -27.61 7.13 24.47
C SER A 405 -26.33 7.98 24.43
N SER A 406 -25.39 7.70 25.34
CA SER A 406 -24.00 8.16 25.30
C SER A 406 -23.08 7.19 24.55
N ASP A 407 -23.59 6.02 24.14
CA ASP A 407 -22.80 5.03 23.40
C ASP A 407 -22.34 5.60 22.05
N PRO A 408 -21.11 5.30 21.61
CA PRO A 408 -20.57 5.87 20.39
C PRO A 408 -21.19 5.27 19.13
N GLY A 409 -21.32 6.09 18.08
CA GLY A 409 -21.62 5.63 16.72
C GLY A 409 -22.93 6.16 16.12
N TRP A 410 -23.42 5.44 15.12
CA TRP A 410 -24.62 5.73 14.33
C TRP A 410 -25.68 4.66 14.57
N LEU A 411 -26.94 5.11 14.71
CA LEU A 411 -28.11 4.24 14.56
C LEU A 411 -28.50 4.22 13.09
N VAL A 412 -28.43 3.05 12.46
CA VAL A 412 -28.76 2.85 11.03
C VAL A 412 -29.99 1.97 10.91
N GLU A 413 -30.97 2.45 10.18
CA GLU A 413 -32.24 1.77 9.92
C GLU A 413 -32.42 1.65 8.39
N ILE A 414 -32.67 0.44 7.88
CA ILE A 414 -32.89 0.18 6.45
C ILE A 414 -34.37 -0.16 6.23
N PHE A 415 -34.97 0.44 5.20
CA PHE A 415 -36.40 0.34 4.90
C PHE A 415 -36.62 -0.11 3.44
N GLY A 416 -37.74 -0.82 3.20
CA GLY A 416 -38.18 -1.15 1.84
C GLY A 416 -38.95 -0.03 1.14
N GLU A 417 -39.42 0.96 1.91
CA GLU A 417 -40.14 2.15 1.44
C GLU A 417 -39.49 3.42 2.03
N ASN A 418 -39.80 4.58 1.45
CA ASN A 418 -39.16 5.82 1.88
C ASN A 418 -39.67 6.27 3.27
N PRO A 419 -38.82 6.30 4.31
CA PRO A 419 -39.24 6.63 5.68
C PRO A 419 -39.64 8.10 5.87
N THR A 420 -39.38 8.98 4.90
CA THR A 420 -39.88 10.38 4.94
C THR A 420 -41.30 10.51 4.42
N ASP A 421 -41.71 9.63 3.51
CA ASP A 421 -43.02 9.69 2.86
C ASP A 421 -44.06 8.91 3.68
N ASN A 422 -43.62 7.85 4.36
CA ASN A 422 -44.42 7.04 5.27
C ASN A 422 -43.78 6.99 6.67
N SER A 423 -44.30 7.78 7.61
CA SER A 423 -43.80 7.81 9.00
C SER A 423 -44.09 6.52 9.78
N GLU A 424 -44.99 5.66 9.29
CA GLU A 424 -45.31 4.36 9.89
C GLU A 424 -44.47 3.21 9.30
N ALA A 425 -43.57 3.51 8.36
CA ALA A 425 -42.68 2.51 7.75
C ALA A 425 -41.85 1.79 8.82
N THR A 426 -41.85 0.46 8.76
CA THR A 426 -41.07 -0.38 9.67
C THR A 426 -39.71 -0.72 9.05
N PRO A 427 -38.60 -0.63 9.82
CA PRO A 427 -37.30 -0.98 9.29
C PRO A 427 -37.21 -2.49 9.04
N LEU A 428 -36.68 -2.86 7.87
CA LEU A 428 -36.27 -4.22 7.55
C LEU A 428 -35.10 -4.66 8.43
N MET A 429 -34.26 -3.70 8.81
CA MET A 429 -33.09 -3.91 9.65
C MET A 429 -32.79 -2.65 10.46
N THR A 430 -32.40 -2.84 11.72
CA THR A 430 -31.87 -1.79 12.60
C THR A 430 -30.54 -2.26 13.16
N VAL A 431 -29.50 -1.43 13.02
CA VAL A 431 -28.13 -1.77 13.43
C VAL A 431 -27.44 -0.54 14.01
N VAL A 432 -26.47 -0.76 14.91
CA VAL A 432 -25.56 0.27 15.37
C VAL A 432 -24.19 0.04 14.74
N THR A 433 -23.60 1.09 14.18
CA THR A 433 -22.25 1.04 13.62
C THR A 433 -21.36 2.11 14.25
N LYS A 434 -20.10 1.75 14.51
CA LYS A 434 -19.05 2.69 14.94
C LYS A 434 -18.22 3.21 13.76
N HIS A 435 -18.49 2.74 12.55
CA HIS A 435 -17.81 3.18 11.35
C HIS A 435 -18.13 4.65 11.06
N ASN A 436 -17.11 5.39 10.64
CA ASN A 436 -17.26 6.79 10.24
C ASN A 436 -17.94 6.93 8.87
N LEU A 437 -17.73 5.94 8.00
CA LEU A 437 -18.39 5.83 6.71
C LEU A 437 -19.68 5.04 6.89
N ILE A 438 -20.80 5.58 6.40
CA ILE A 438 -22.06 4.84 6.33
C ILE A 438 -22.09 4.12 5.00
N ASP A 439 -21.67 2.87 4.98
CA ASP A 439 -21.60 2.05 3.77
C ASP A 439 -22.39 0.76 3.99
N VAL A 440 -23.38 0.50 3.12
CA VAL A 440 -24.22 -0.69 3.23
C VAL A 440 -23.42 -1.91 2.74
N PRO A 441 -23.14 -2.91 3.60
CA PRO A 441 -22.35 -4.06 3.22
C PRO A 441 -22.94 -4.81 2.02
N GLU A 442 -22.08 -5.18 1.08
CA GLU A 442 -22.46 -5.97 -0.10
C GLU A 442 -23.09 -7.32 0.26
N SER A 443 -22.71 -7.90 1.40
CA SER A 443 -23.27 -9.16 1.93
C SER A 443 -24.77 -9.08 2.21
N LEU A 444 -25.33 -7.88 2.35
CA LEU A 444 -26.76 -7.66 2.54
C LEU A 444 -27.54 -7.56 1.22
N GLN A 445 -26.89 -7.39 0.07
CA GLN A 445 -27.58 -7.12 -1.21
C GLN A 445 -28.58 -8.22 -1.58
N GLY A 446 -28.30 -9.49 -1.27
CA GLY A 446 -29.22 -10.60 -1.54
C GLY A 446 -30.45 -10.66 -0.62
N SER A 447 -30.44 -9.91 0.48
CA SER A 447 -31.49 -9.88 1.50
C SER A 447 -32.37 -8.61 1.45
N LEU A 448 -31.91 -7.58 0.74
CA LEU A 448 -32.59 -6.31 0.61
C LEU A 448 -33.39 -6.25 -0.71
N PRO A 449 -34.49 -5.48 -0.78
CA PRO A 449 -35.18 -5.25 -2.04
C PRO A 449 -34.30 -4.51 -3.05
N THR A 450 -34.63 -4.60 -4.34
CA THR A 450 -33.89 -3.91 -5.42
C THR A 450 -33.72 -2.42 -5.17
N GLN A 451 -34.76 -1.77 -4.65
CA GLN A 451 -34.71 -0.39 -4.16
C GLN A 451 -34.95 -0.39 -2.65
N PHE A 452 -34.10 0.31 -1.92
CA PHE A 452 -34.22 0.44 -0.48
C PHE A 452 -33.79 1.84 -0.02
N PHE A 453 -34.14 2.15 1.22
CA PHE A 453 -33.90 3.44 1.86
C PHE A 453 -33.15 3.22 3.17
N LEU A 454 -32.37 4.22 3.57
CA LEU A 454 -31.59 4.16 4.81
C LEU A 454 -31.78 5.47 5.58
N ARG A 455 -32.08 5.36 6.87
CA ARG A 455 -32.01 6.46 7.84
C ARG A 455 -30.86 6.22 8.80
N ALA A 456 -29.88 7.13 8.83
CA ALA A 456 -28.75 7.09 9.77
C ALA A 456 -28.84 8.27 10.73
N ARG A 457 -28.86 8.02 12.04
CA ARG A 457 -28.97 9.07 13.07
C ARG A 457 -27.82 9.00 14.06
N THR A 458 -27.28 10.16 14.41
CA THR A 458 -26.27 10.31 15.47
C THR A 458 -26.38 11.69 16.11
N LYS A 459 -25.65 11.87 17.20
CA LYS A 459 -25.46 13.14 17.90
C LYS A 459 -23.97 13.47 17.90
N HIS A 460 -23.62 14.60 17.31
CA HIS A 460 -22.26 15.14 17.31
C HIS A 460 -22.12 16.20 18.42
N THR A 461 -21.12 16.07 19.27
CA THR A 461 -20.83 17.08 20.30
C THR A 461 -19.54 17.84 19.96
N PRO A 462 -19.64 19.12 19.54
CA PRO A 462 -18.48 19.96 19.28
C PRO A 462 -17.62 20.14 20.53
N THR A 463 -16.30 20.15 20.36
CA THR A 463 -15.34 20.43 21.45
C THR A 463 -14.93 21.89 21.53
N THR A 464 -15.19 22.66 20.47
CA THR A 464 -14.86 24.09 20.35
C THR A 464 -16.07 24.86 19.85
N SER A 465 -16.25 26.09 20.35
CA SER A 465 -17.26 27.01 19.81
C SER A 465 -16.67 27.75 18.62
N CYS A 466 -17.23 27.54 17.43
CA CYS A 466 -16.69 28.08 16.19
C CYS A 466 -17.74 28.14 15.08
N ARG A 467 -17.38 28.75 13.94
CA ARG A 467 -18.08 28.53 12.68
C ARG A 467 -17.68 27.15 12.17
N PHE A 468 -18.63 26.26 11.93
CA PHE A 468 -18.36 24.88 11.52
C PHE A 468 -19.00 24.57 10.17
N ARG A 469 -18.25 23.89 9.29
CA ARG A 469 -18.73 23.48 7.97
C ARG A 469 -18.89 21.97 7.91
N PHE A 470 -20.11 21.50 7.65
CA PHE A 470 -20.42 20.11 7.32
C PHE A 470 -20.28 19.88 5.82
N GLY A 471 -19.80 18.71 5.42
CA GLY A 471 -19.70 18.29 4.02
C GLY A 471 -20.21 16.86 3.84
N LEU A 472 -21.23 16.69 2.99
CA LEU A 472 -21.81 15.39 2.65
C LEU A 472 -21.45 15.01 1.21
N ALA A 473 -21.07 13.76 0.99
CA ALA A 473 -20.99 13.12 -0.32
C ALA A 473 -21.67 11.74 -0.28
N VAL A 474 -22.32 11.33 -1.38
CA VAL A 474 -23.08 10.06 -1.42
C VAL A 474 -22.84 9.28 -2.70
N ALA A 475 -22.80 7.95 -2.60
CA ALA A 475 -23.00 7.04 -3.72
C ALA A 475 -24.45 6.54 -3.64
N GLY A 476 -25.29 6.97 -4.57
CA GLY A 476 -26.75 6.91 -4.47
C GLY A 476 -27.33 8.32 -4.38
N GLN A 477 -28.43 8.51 -3.69
CA GLN A 477 -29.01 9.82 -3.37
C GLN A 477 -29.09 10.00 -1.85
N GLY A 478 -29.04 11.23 -1.37
CA GLY A 478 -29.15 11.46 0.07
C GLY A 478 -29.41 12.89 0.52
N LYS A 479 -29.87 13.05 1.75
CA LYS A 479 -30.08 14.34 2.43
C LYS A 479 -29.46 14.33 3.83
N LEU A 480 -28.98 15.47 4.29
CA LEU A 480 -28.59 15.72 5.67
C LEU A 480 -29.58 16.67 6.33
N TYR A 481 -30.10 16.26 7.47
CA TYR A 481 -30.85 17.10 8.40
C TYR A 481 -29.99 17.38 9.63
N ILE A 482 -29.94 18.66 10.03
CA ILE A 482 -29.26 19.11 11.25
C ILE A 482 -30.31 19.71 12.17
N ASN A 483 -30.46 19.15 13.37
CA ASN A 483 -31.51 19.53 14.33
C ASN A 483 -32.92 19.57 13.68
N GLY A 484 -33.21 18.58 12.83
CA GLY A 484 -34.48 18.46 12.10
C GLY A 484 -34.65 19.38 10.89
N THR A 485 -33.68 20.26 10.59
CA THR A 485 -33.72 21.15 9.42
C THR A 485 -32.92 20.58 8.26
N GLU A 486 -33.52 20.46 7.07
CA GLU A 486 -32.82 20.04 5.86
C GLU A 486 -31.68 21.04 5.57
N SER A 487 -30.44 20.56 5.62
CA SER A 487 -29.25 21.40 5.51
C SER A 487 -28.43 21.10 4.25
N ILE A 488 -28.45 19.86 3.76
CA ILE A 488 -27.81 19.46 2.52
C ILE A 488 -28.72 18.53 1.73
N ASP A 489 -29.00 18.88 0.48
CA ASP A 489 -29.77 18.05 -0.46
C ASP A 489 -28.86 17.49 -1.57
N LEU A 490 -28.60 16.18 -1.56
CA LEU A 490 -27.99 15.42 -2.67
C LEU A 490 -29.00 14.41 -3.25
N TRP A 491 -30.29 14.64 -3.02
CA TRP A 491 -31.38 13.84 -3.57
C TRP A 491 -31.83 14.38 -4.90
N THR A 492 -32.05 15.70 -4.97
CA THR A 492 -32.54 16.38 -6.18
C THR A 492 -31.45 16.53 -7.23
N SER A 493 -30.21 16.81 -6.81
CA SER A 493 -29.08 17.00 -7.72
C SER A 493 -27.74 16.76 -7.04
N HIS A 494 -26.77 16.25 -7.78
CA HIS A 494 -25.38 16.20 -7.34
C HIS A 494 -24.61 17.40 -7.90
N PRO A 495 -23.62 17.95 -7.17
CA PRO A 495 -22.69 18.89 -7.76
C PRO A 495 -21.93 18.21 -8.92
N PRO A 496 -21.51 18.96 -9.95
CA PRO A 496 -20.72 18.41 -11.05
C PRO A 496 -19.47 17.72 -10.53
N LYS A 497 -19.13 16.57 -11.11
CA LYS A 497 -17.86 15.89 -10.86
C LYS A 497 -16.73 16.72 -11.45
N THR A 498 -16.03 17.45 -10.60
CA THR A 498 -14.84 18.23 -10.97
C THR A 498 -13.55 17.44 -10.74
N ASP A 499 -13.65 16.31 -10.03
CA ASP A 499 -12.51 15.47 -9.71
C ASP A 499 -12.92 14.02 -9.38
N GLU A 500 -11.91 13.15 -9.26
CA GLU A 500 -12.07 11.81 -8.71
C GLU A 500 -12.36 11.87 -7.20
N THR A 501 -13.28 11.03 -6.74
CA THR A 501 -13.73 11.00 -5.33
C THR A 501 -13.41 9.68 -4.65
N PRO A 502 -13.44 9.60 -3.31
CA PRO A 502 -13.29 8.34 -2.59
C PRO A 502 -14.29 7.26 -3.04
N ILE A 503 -14.02 6.02 -2.65
CA ILE A 503 -14.81 4.84 -3.02
C ILE A 503 -14.84 4.69 -4.55
N PHE A 504 -13.64 4.62 -5.16
CA PHE A 504 -13.46 4.37 -6.59
C PHE A 504 -14.25 5.35 -7.48
N ASN A 505 -14.19 6.64 -7.15
CA ASN A 505 -14.90 7.72 -7.83
C ASN A 505 -16.44 7.61 -7.82
N ARG A 506 -17.03 6.86 -6.87
CA ARG A 506 -18.49 6.61 -6.85
C ARG A 506 -19.30 7.65 -6.10
N VAL A 507 -18.77 8.23 -5.02
CA VAL A 507 -19.52 9.24 -4.26
C VAL A 507 -19.61 10.57 -5.02
N SER A 508 -20.64 11.38 -4.82
CA SER A 508 -20.74 12.73 -5.39
C SER A 508 -19.57 13.62 -4.93
N MET A 509 -19.38 14.76 -5.60
CA MET A 509 -18.64 15.87 -4.96
C MET A 509 -19.39 16.30 -3.71
N GLN A 510 -18.66 16.84 -2.72
CA GLN A 510 -19.27 17.27 -1.47
C GLN A 510 -20.17 18.49 -1.70
N ARG A 511 -21.35 18.48 -1.07
CA ARG A 511 -22.14 19.69 -0.82
C ARG A 511 -21.96 20.07 0.64
N PHE A 512 -21.97 21.38 0.92
CA PHE A 512 -21.62 21.91 2.23
C PHE A 512 -22.76 22.69 2.86
N ALA A 513 -22.82 22.67 4.20
CA ALA A 513 -23.65 23.54 5.02
C ALA A 513 -22.81 24.08 6.18
N GLU A 514 -23.07 25.33 6.59
CA GLU A 514 -22.35 25.96 7.68
C GLU A 514 -23.29 26.47 8.76
N MET A 515 -22.83 26.39 10.00
CA MET A 515 -23.52 27.00 11.14
C MET A 515 -22.53 27.35 12.25
N ASP A 516 -22.98 28.16 13.19
CA ASP A 516 -22.25 28.39 14.42
C ASP A 516 -22.54 27.24 15.39
N VAL A 517 -21.49 26.68 15.97
CA VAL A 517 -21.59 25.60 16.94
C VAL A 517 -21.00 26.06 18.27
N LYS A 518 -21.48 25.48 19.37
CA LYS A 518 -20.98 25.77 20.71
C LYS A 518 -20.40 24.51 21.32
N ALA A 519 -19.24 24.66 21.97
CA ALA A 519 -18.58 23.56 22.67
C ALA A 519 -19.54 22.93 23.70
N GLY A 520 -19.65 21.61 23.68
CA GLY A 520 -20.48 20.84 24.60
C GLY A 520 -21.98 20.85 24.29
N GLU A 521 -22.48 21.69 23.37
CA GLU A 521 -23.89 21.67 22.93
C GLU A 521 -24.08 20.62 21.82
N PRO A 522 -24.82 19.51 22.07
CA PRO A 522 -24.92 18.44 21.09
C PRO A 522 -25.82 18.81 19.90
N ILE A 523 -25.44 18.34 18.71
CA ILE A 523 -26.13 18.55 17.44
C ILE A 523 -26.70 17.21 16.96
N GLN A 524 -27.99 17.17 16.65
CA GLN A 524 -28.62 15.99 16.06
C GLN A 524 -28.39 15.97 14.56
N LEU A 525 -27.89 14.85 14.05
CA LEU A 525 -27.60 14.62 12.64
C LEU A 525 -28.42 13.44 12.14
N GLU A 526 -29.13 13.63 11.05
CA GLU A 526 -29.90 12.59 10.37
C GLU A 526 -29.59 12.57 8.87
N LEU A 527 -29.25 11.40 8.35
CA LEU A 527 -29.07 11.12 6.93
C LEU A 527 -30.25 10.30 6.44
N ILE A 528 -30.86 10.71 5.34
CA ILE A 528 -31.83 9.90 4.58
C ILE A 528 -31.23 9.59 3.22
N LEU A 529 -31.08 8.31 2.88
CA LEU A 529 -30.40 7.85 1.67
C LEU A 529 -31.27 6.86 0.88
N THR A 530 -30.99 6.73 -0.42
CA THR A 530 -31.53 5.65 -1.26
C THR A 530 -30.51 5.17 -2.29
N ASN A 531 -30.58 3.89 -2.64
CA ASN A 531 -29.69 3.24 -3.61
C ASN A 531 -30.05 3.54 -5.08
N THR A 532 -30.99 4.46 -5.34
CA THR A 532 -31.29 4.96 -6.68
C THR A 532 -30.04 5.60 -7.31
N SER A 533 -29.85 5.38 -8.61
CA SER A 533 -28.74 5.96 -9.40
C SER A 533 -27.32 5.51 -8.98
N LEU A 534 -27.18 4.31 -8.40
CA LEU A 534 -25.86 3.73 -8.16
C LEU A 534 -25.15 3.41 -9.47
N GLY A 535 -23.93 3.95 -9.64
CA GLY A 535 -23.04 3.60 -10.75
C GLY A 535 -22.29 2.27 -10.53
N HIS A 536 -21.93 1.61 -11.63
CA HIS A 536 -21.03 0.45 -11.66
C HIS A 536 -19.55 0.89 -11.71
N ALA A 537 -18.65 0.15 -11.04
CA ALA A 537 -17.19 0.36 -11.07
C ALA A 537 -16.44 -0.98 -10.91
N VAL A 538 -15.17 -1.03 -11.32
CA VAL A 538 -14.24 -2.16 -11.08
C VAL A 538 -13.47 -1.96 -9.78
N GLY A 539 -13.06 -3.05 -9.15
CA GLY A 539 -12.27 -3.05 -7.92
C GLY A 539 -13.10 -2.83 -6.65
N THR A 540 -14.40 -2.52 -6.75
CA THR A 540 -15.29 -2.41 -5.59
C THR A 540 -16.75 -2.74 -5.92
N ALA A 541 -17.48 -3.27 -4.94
CA ALA A 541 -18.91 -3.53 -5.09
C ALA A 541 -19.75 -2.26 -5.15
N ALA A 542 -20.91 -2.38 -5.81
CA ALA A 542 -21.82 -1.28 -6.01
C ALA A 542 -22.75 -1.06 -4.77
N THR A 543 -22.21 -0.52 -3.68
CA THR A 543 -22.97 -0.26 -2.43
C THR A 543 -23.50 1.18 -2.31
N LEU A 544 -24.58 1.34 -1.52
CA LEU A 544 -25.10 2.65 -1.07
C LEU A 544 -24.18 3.18 0.03
N THR A 545 -23.67 4.40 -0.16
CA THR A 545 -22.67 4.97 0.74
C THR A 545 -22.95 6.45 1.02
N ALA A 546 -22.75 6.88 2.26
CA ALA A 546 -22.68 8.29 2.65
C ALA A 546 -21.41 8.58 3.45
N ARG A 547 -20.75 9.67 3.04
CA ARG A 547 -19.58 10.24 3.71
C ARG A 547 -19.97 11.60 4.27
N LEU A 548 -20.12 11.68 5.59
CA LEU A 548 -20.33 12.93 6.31
C LEU A 548 -19.07 13.33 7.06
N GLY A 549 -18.56 14.52 6.77
CA GLY A 549 -17.44 15.12 7.48
C GLY A 549 -17.73 16.55 7.92
N GLY A 550 -16.82 17.13 8.66
CA GLY A 550 -16.89 18.55 9.00
C GLY A 550 -15.63 19.09 9.64
N PHE A 551 -15.47 20.41 9.59
CA PHE A 551 -14.28 21.10 10.09
C PHE A 551 -14.59 22.54 10.49
N GLU A 552 -13.76 23.09 11.38
CA GLU A 552 -13.81 24.49 11.80
C GLU A 552 -13.41 25.42 10.66
N VAL A 553 -14.16 26.51 10.48
CA VAL A 553 -13.85 27.58 9.54
C VAL A 553 -13.15 28.70 10.31
N PHE A 554 -11.93 29.04 9.90
CA PHE A 554 -11.12 30.10 10.50
C PHE A 554 -10.46 30.97 9.42
N ASP A 555 -9.92 32.11 9.84
CA ASP A 555 -9.07 32.97 9.01
C ASP A 555 -7.69 32.31 8.81
N GLU A 556 -7.46 31.76 7.62
CA GLU A 556 -6.23 31.05 7.28
C GLU A 556 -4.99 31.96 7.35
N ASP A 557 -5.10 33.26 7.04
CA ASP A 557 -3.97 34.19 7.14
C ASP A 557 -3.58 34.42 8.61
N ALA A 558 -4.58 34.55 9.48
CA ALA A 558 -4.34 34.68 10.92
C ALA A 558 -3.70 33.42 11.50
N GLU A 559 -4.13 32.24 11.07
CA GLU A 559 -3.60 30.98 11.58
C GLU A 559 -2.15 30.71 11.10
N ILE A 560 -1.79 31.05 9.86
CA ILE A 560 -0.40 30.99 9.39
C ILE A 560 0.49 31.98 10.16
N ARG A 561 0.02 33.21 10.41
CA ARG A 561 0.76 34.18 11.25
C ARG A 561 0.97 33.65 12.66
N ARG A 562 -0.05 33.00 13.24
CA ARG A 562 0.04 32.37 14.56
C ARG A 562 1.09 31.25 14.58
N ALA A 563 1.17 30.43 13.55
CA ALA A 563 2.18 29.40 13.43
C ALA A 563 3.60 29.96 13.38
N ALA A 564 3.83 31.03 12.62
CA ALA A 564 5.11 31.73 12.59
C ALA A 564 5.47 32.33 13.97
N GLU A 565 4.51 32.91 14.68
CA GLU A 565 4.73 33.48 16.01
C GLU A 565 5.05 32.39 17.05
N ILE A 566 4.35 31.24 17.01
CA ILE A 566 4.71 30.08 17.83
C ILE A 566 6.14 29.65 17.52
N ALA A 567 6.50 29.53 16.25
CA ALA A 567 7.83 29.08 15.86
C ALA A 567 8.96 29.99 16.34
N LYS A 568 8.70 31.30 16.44
CA LYS A 568 9.63 32.29 16.95
C LYS A 568 9.85 32.20 18.46
N ASN A 569 8.82 31.82 19.22
CA ASN A 569 8.79 31.93 20.67
C ASN A 569 9.07 30.63 21.42
N VAL A 570 9.07 29.48 20.74
CA VAL A 570 9.39 28.17 21.33
C VAL A 570 10.83 27.75 21.06
N ASP A 571 11.36 26.88 21.92
CA ASP A 571 12.72 26.34 21.78
C ASP A 571 12.83 25.37 20.60
N CYS A 572 11.77 24.57 20.37
CA CYS A 572 11.75 23.54 19.35
C CYS A 572 10.45 23.59 18.53
N PRO A 573 10.42 24.35 17.42
CA PRO A 573 9.31 24.31 16.48
C PRO A 573 9.40 23.10 15.56
N ILE A 574 8.30 22.36 15.44
CA ILE A 574 8.20 21.16 14.60
C ILE A 574 6.94 21.24 13.75
N VAL A 575 7.13 21.34 12.43
CA VAL A 575 6.04 21.29 11.46
C VAL A 575 5.81 19.86 11.03
N MET A 576 4.57 19.36 11.14
CA MET A 576 4.18 18.05 10.63
C MET A 576 2.97 18.17 9.70
N THR A 577 3.19 17.81 8.43
CA THR A 577 2.17 17.92 7.38
C THR A 577 2.46 16.95 6.24
N GLY A 578 1.64 16.96 5.19
CA GLY A 578 1.86 16.13 4.02
C GLY A 578 0.58 15.84 3.26
N LEU A 579 0.51 14.63 2.72
CA LEU A 579 -0.66 14.05 2.05
C LEU A 579 -1.34 13.04 2.97
N SER A 580 -2.45 12.49 2.50
CA SER A 580 -3.22 11.44 3.18
C SER A 580 -3.86 10.53 2.13
N MET A 581 -4.65 9.55 2.59
CA MET A 581 -5.48 8.71 1.74
C MET A 581 -6.44 9.49 0.81
N ASP A 582 -6.67 10.78 1.06
CA ASP A 582 -7.43 11.65 0.16
C ASP A 582 -6.76 11.88 -1.20
N TYR A 583 -5.44 11.72 -1.26
CA TYR A 583 -4.60 12.01 -2.41
C TYR A 583 -3.93 10.77 -2.99
N GLU A 584 -3.63 9.78 -2.14
CA GLU A 584 -3.02 8.51 -2.54
C GLU A 584 -4.01 7.38 -2.29
N TYR A 585 -4.73 6.99 -3.35
CA TYR A 585 -5.95 6.19 -3.27
C TYR A 585 -6.05 5.23 -4.46
N GLU A 586 -6.51 4.00 -4.23
CA GLU A 586 -6.82 3.08 -5.31
C GLU A 586 -7.93 3.58 -6.23
N GLY A 587 -7.68 3.56 -7.53
CA GLY A 587 -8.61 4.10 -8.52
C GLY A 587 -8.48 5.61 -8.76
N SER A 588 -7.49 6.28 -8.15
CA SER A 588 -7.21 7.70 -8.38
C SER A 588 -5.72 8.01 -8.32
N ASP A 589 -5.15 8.48 -9.43
CA ASP A 589 -3.76 8.95 -9.46
C ASP A 589 -3.66 10.43 -9.06
N ARG A 590 -2.51 10.81 -8.49
CA ARG A 590 -2.21 12.22 -8.22
C ARG A 590 -2.05 12.99 -9.52
N LYS A 591 -2.39 14.28 -9.49
CA LYS A 591 -2.21 15.21 -10.64
C LYS A 591 -0.99 16.11 -10.51
N THR A 592 -0.40 16.17 -9.32
CA THR A 592 0.74 17.02 -8.99
C THR A 592 1.49 16.45 -7.80
N LEU A 593 2.74 16.86 -7.62
CA LEU A 593 3.57 16.55 -6.47
C LEU A 593 3.48 17.62 -5.37
N ARG A 594 2.79 18.73 -5.61
CA ARG A 594 2.67 19.83 -4.66
C ARG A 594 1.89 19.43 -3.42
N LEU A 595 2.26 20.03 -2.30
CA LEU A 595 1.48 19.93 -1.08
C LEU A 595 0.14 20.65 -1.23
N PRO A 596 -0.90 20.20 -0.51
CA PRO A 596 -2.25 20.71 -0.69
C PRO A 596 -2.44 22.10 -0.09
N LYS A 597 -3.35 22.86 -0.70
CA LYS A 597 -3.81 24.18 -0.22
C LYS A 597 -2.62 25.12 0.07
N ARG A 598 -2.51 25.63 1.30
CA ARG A 598 -1.51 26.61 1.74
C ARG A 598 -0.38 25.99 2.56
N THR A 599 -0.16 24.68 2.41
CA THR A 599 0.82 23.95 3.23
C THR A 599 2.25 24.41 2.97
N ASP A 600 2.64 24.67 1.71
CA ASP A 600 3.96 25.21 1.40
C ASP A 600 4.18 26.60 2.03
N GLU A 601 3.15 27.45 2.00
CA GLU A 601 3.19 28.79 2.61
C GLU A 601 3.36 28.72 4.14
N LEU A 602 2.67 27.79 4.80
CA LEU A 602 2.85 27.54 6.23
C LEU A 602 4.30 27.16 6.56
N ILE A 603 4.88 26.22 5.82
CA ILE A 603 6.26 25.78 6.04
C ILE A 603 7.24 26.93 5.80
N GLU A 604 7.05 27.70 4.73
CA GLU A 604 7.87 28.87 4.44
C GLU A 604 7.78 29.94 5.53
N ALA A 605 6.59 30.24 6.04
CA ALA A 605 6.40 31.20 7.11
C ALA A 605 7.10 30.76 8.41
N VAL A 606 6.99 29.48 8.78
CA VAL A 606 7.65 28.91 9.96
C VAL A 606 9.18 28.91 9.81
N LEU A 607 9.72 28.45 8.68
CA LEU A 607 11.17 28.44 8.44
C LEU A 607 11.76 29.86 8.39
N SER A 608 10.97 30.83 7.90
CA SER A 608 11.40 32.24 7.89
C SER A 608 11.40 32.84 9.31
N ALA A 609 10.47 32.43 10.17
CA ALA A 609 10.44 32.84 11.57
C ALA A 609 11.51 32.15 12.42
N ASN A 610 11.79 30.86 12.15
CA ASN A 610 12.81 30.09 12.84
C ASN A 610 13.49 29.08 11.88
N PRO A 611 14.73 29.34 11.43
CA PRO A 611 15.46 28.46 10.51
C PRO A 611 16.00 27.18 11.17
N ASN A 612 15.69 26.95 12.45
CA ASN A 612 15.96 25.70 13.16
C ASN A 612 14.70 24.83 13.31
N ALA A 613 13.57 25.24 12.73
CA ALA A 613 12.37 24.41 12.75
C ALA A 613 12.63 23.06 12.07
N ILE A 614 12.10 22.00 12.70
CA ILE A 614 12.16 20.63 12.18
C ILE A 614 10.94 20.43 11.29
N ILE A 615 11.16 19.96 10.06
CA ILE A 615 10.06 19.63 9.15
C ILE A 615 9.89 18.11 9.10
N VAL A 616 8.67 17.64 9.30
CA VAL A 616 8.28 16.23 9.17
C VAL A 616 7.18 16.13 8.12
N THR A 617 7.44 15.33 7.08
CA THR A 617 6.48 15.12 5.98
C THR A 617 5.88 13.72 6.03
N GLN A 618 4.57 13.59 5.76
CA GLN A 618 3.88 12.31 5.60
C GLN A 618 3.26 12.19 4.22
N SER A 619 3.74 11.27 3.40
CA SER A 619 3.12 10.84 2.14
C SER A 619 3.67 9.47 1.79
N GLY A 620 2.90 8.62 1.12
CA GLY A 620 3.42 7.34 0.66
C GLY A 620 4.38 7.47 -0.53
N LEU A 621 4.35 8.61 -1.23
CA LEU A 621 5.15 8.91 -2.43
C LEU A 621 5.82 10.29 -2.37
N PRO A 622 6.77 10.58 -3.29
CA PRO A 622 7.46 11.86 -3.31
C PRO A 622 6.54 13.09 -3.41
N ILE A 623 6.97 14.19 -2.81
CA ILE A 623 6.33 15.51 -2.92
C ILE A 623 7.35 16.55 -3.37
N GLU A 624 6.88 17.59 -4.06
CA GLU A 624 7.66 18.80 -4.32
C GLU A 624 7.91 19.55 -3.00
N MET A 625 9.13 20.07 -2.82
CA MET A 625 9.53 20.78 -1.59
C MET A 625 10.22 22.10 -1.96
N PRO A 626 9.49 23.14 -2.41
CA PRO A 626 10.09 24.42 -2.83
C PRO A 626 10.89 25.11 -1.71
N TRP A 627 10.57 24.82 -0.46
CA TRP A 627 11.20 25.34 0.76
C TRP A 627 12.39 24.52 1.28
N VAL A 628 12.75 23.40 0.63
CA VAL A 628 13.77 22.44 1.14
C VAL A 628 15.13 23.07 1.44
N ASN A 629 15.54 24.10 0.69
CA ASN A 629 16.81 24.80 0.90
C ASN A 629 16.81 25.67 2.17
N LYS A 630 15.64 26.02 2.70
CA LYS A 630 15.51 26.75 3.98
C LYS A 630 15.44 25.79 5.17
N ALA A 631 15.12 24.52 4.96
CA ALA A 631 15.00 23.52 6.01
C ALA A 631 16.37 22.90 6.33
N ALA A 632 16.89 23.15 7.53
CA ALA A 632 18.13 22.54 8.01
C ALA A 632 17.91 21.09 8.50
N THR A 633 16.69 20.78 8.96
CA THR A 633 16.31 19.45 9.48
C THR A 633 15.00 19.00 8.85
N LEU A 634 15.01 17.83 8.22
CA LEU A 634 13.88 17.28 7.49
C LEU A 634 13.80 15.77 7.68
N LEU A 635 12.62 15.29 8.05
CA LEU A 635 12.26 13.87 8.10
C LEU A 635 11.12 13.57 7.15
N HIS A 636 11.14 12.37 6.59
CA HIS A 636 10.04 11.79 5.85
C HIS A 636 9.52 10.55 6.59
N ALA A 637 8.27 10.63 7.06
CA ALA A 637 7.66 9.65 7.95
C ALA A 637 6.62 8.75 7.28
N TRP A 638 6.49 8.85 5.95
CA TRP A 638 5.57 8.05 5.15
C TRP A 638 4.12 8.07 5.69
N PHE A 639 3.37 7.01 5.46
CA PHE A 639 2.20 6.68 6.27
C PHE A 639 2.59 5.64 7.32
N GLY A 640 2.59 6.03 8.59
CA GLY A 640 3.26 5.29 9.67
C GLY A 640 2.41 4.26 10.42
N GLY A 641 1.19 4.00 9.96
CA GLY A 641 0.28 3.06 10.63
C GLY A 641 -0.09 3.44 12.06
N GLN A 642 -0.56 2.46 12.84
CA GLN A 642 -1.14 2.71 14.18
C GLN A 642 -0.16 3.26 15.23
N GLU A 643 1.13 3.01 15.07
CA GLU A 643 2.21 3.45 15.97
C GLU A 643 3.00 4.66 15.44
N THR A 644 2.46 5.38 14.44
CA THR A 644 3.15 6.51 13.80
C THR A 644 3.63 7.57 14.78
N GLY A 645 2.88 7.83 15.87
CA GLY A 645 3.26 8.82 16.86
C GLY A 645 4.49 8.41 17.67
N HIS A 646 4.46 7.21 18.26
CA HIS A 646 5.59 6.69 19.02
C HIS A 646 6.84 6.51 18.14
N GLY A 647 6.69 5.96 16.93
CA GLY A 647 7.82 5.77 16.01
C GLY A 647 8.50 7.09 15.65
N LEU A 648 7.73 8.16 15.41
CA LEU A 648 8.28 9.50 15.18
C LEU A 648 9.03 10.04 16.40
N VAL A 649 8.42 9.95 17.58
CA VAL A 649 9.01 10.46 18.83
C VAL A 649 10.29 9.70 19.19
N ASP A 650 10.35 8.39 18.93
CA ASP A 650 11.57 7.60 19.11
C ASP A 650 12.75 8.11 18.29
N ILE A 651 12.50 8.52 17.04
CA ILE A 651 13.51 9.15 16.17
C ILE A 651 13.86 10.56 16.65
N LEU A 652 12.85 11.38 16.97
CA LEU A 652 13.07 12.77 17.41
C LEU A 652 13.97 12.85 18.63
N PHE A 653 13.82 11.96 19.61
CA PHE A 653 14.62 11.95 20.84
C PHE A 653 15.80 10.98 20.81
N GLY A 654 15.98 10.23 19.72
CA GLY A 654 17.11 9.30 19.56
C GLY A 654 17.04 8.04 20.41
N SER A 655 15.83 7.65 20.87
CA SER A 655 15.57 6.28 21.36
C SER A 655 15.80 5.26 20.25
N VAL A 656 15.58 5.67 19.00
CA VAL A 656 15.96 4.93 17.79
C VAL A 656 16.87 5.83 16.96
N ASN A 657 18.00 5.26 16.52
CA ASN A 657 18.88 5.91 15.55
C ASN A 657 18.31 5.68 14.14
N PRO A 658 17.99 6.74 13.36
CA PRO A 658 17.47 6.59 12.01
C PRO A 658 18.46 5.82 11.14
N SER A 659 17.92 4.83 10.42
CA SER A 659 18.67 3.95 9.51
C SER A 659 17.88 3.59 8.26
N ALA A 660 16.71 4.20 8.06
CA ALA A 660 15.90 4.03 6.85
C ALA A 660 16.55 4.76 5.67
N ARG A 661 16.37 4.21 4.47
CA ARG A 661 16.84 4.77 3.21
C ARG A 661 15.65 4.94 2.27
N LEU A 662 15.63 6.00 1.46
CA LEU A 662 14.55 6.23 0.50
C LEU A 662 14.38 5.04 -0.46
N SER A 663 13.20 4.45 -0.50
CA SER A 663 12.85 3.39 -1.46
C SER A 663 12.48 3.93 -2.85
N ILE A 664 12.37 5.25 -2.98
CA ILE A 664 11.94 5.97 -4.20
C ILE A 664 12.76 7.26 -4.31
N THR A 665 13.11 7.64 -5.53
CA THR A 665 13.79 8.90 -5.84
C THR A 665 12.83 10.09 -5.67
N PHE A 666 13.26 11.15 -4.99
CA PHE A 666 12.45 12.37 -4.80
C PHE A 666 12.82 13.44 -5.83
N PRO A 667 12.05 13.62 -6.92
CA PRO A 667 12.37 14.62 -7.94
C PRO A 667 12.19 16.04 -7.41
N ARG A 668 12.83 17.03 -8.05
CA ARG A 668 12.64 18.45 -7.69
C ARG A 668 11.30 18.98 -8.14
N VAL A 669 10.83 18.52 -9.29
CA VAL A 669 9.57 18.89 -9.90
C VAL A 669 9.04 17.74 -10.76
N LEU A 670 7.73 17.69 -10.97
CA LEU A 670 7.09 16.62 -11.74
C LEU A 670 7.65 16.47 -13.17
N ARG A 671 8.00 17.58 -13.83
CA ARG A 671 8.53 17.56 -15.22
C ARG A 671 9.90 16.90 -15.38
N GLU A 672 10.58 16.61 -14.28
CA GLU A 672 11.88 15.93 -14.25
C GLU A 672 11.74 14.41 -14.03
N THR A 673 10.52 13.89 -14.03
CA THR A 673 10.25 12.45 -13.87
C THR A 673 10.23 11.74 -15.22
N PRO A 674 10.65 10.45 -15.28
CA PRO A 674 10.73 9.70 -16.55
C PRO A 674 9.38 9.59 -17.25
N ALA A 675 8.31 9.46 -16.48
CA ALA A 675 6.96 9.28 -17.00
C ALA A 675 6.21 10.61 -17.25
N PHE A 676 6.83 11.79 -17.13
CA PHE A 676 6.10 13.07 -17.19
C PHE A 676 5.18 13.22 -18.43
N LEU A 677 5.66 12.83 -19.61
CA LEU A 677 4.89 12.91 -20.86
C LEU A 677 3.97 11.71 -21.10
N THR A 678 4.15 10.64 -20.34
CA THR A 678 3.60 9.30 -20.59
C THR A 678 2.90 8.71 -19.37
N PHE A 679 2.62 9.54 -18.35
CA PHE A 679 1.82 9.18 -17.19
C PHE A 679 0.37 9.59 -17.41
N GLY A 680 -0.23 8.94 -18.41
CA GLY A 680 -1.58 9.16 -18.87
C GLY A 680 -1.77 8.52 -20.24
N LYS A 681 -3.02 8.50 -20.72
CA LYS A 681 -3.36 7.91 -22.01
C LYS A 681 -3.10 8.92 -23.13
N ALA A 682 -2.44 8.48 -24.20
CA ALA A 682 -2.38 9.27 -25.43
C ALA A 682 -3.74 9.27 -26.15
N ASP A 683 -4.36 8.10 -26.24
CA ASP A 683 -5.75 7.86 -26.64
C ASP A 683 -6.27 6.65 -25.86
N ARG A 684 -5.99 5.44 -26.35
CA ARG A 684 -6.30 4.17 -25.67
C ARG A 684 -5.08 3.51 -25.02
N THR A 685 -3.90 4.06 -25.26
CA THR A 685 -2.62 3.44 -24.91
C THR A 685 -1.81 4.34 -23.99
N ILE A 686 -1.18 3.73 -23.00
CA ILE A 686 -0.17 4.32 -22.12
C ILE A 686 1.18 3.75 -22.57
N VAL A 687 2.10 4.62 -23.00
CA VAL A 687 3.38 4.19 -23.59
C VAL A 687 4.47 4.28 -22.54
N TYR A 688 5.14 3.18 -22.23
CA TYR A 688 6.27 3.14 -21.30
C TYR A 688 7.56 3.52 -22.05
N GLY A 689 7.60 4.77 -22.50
CA GLY A 689 8.61 5.30 -23.41
C GLY A 689 10.01 5.49 -22.78
N GLU A 690 10.07 5.56 -21.46
CA GLU A 690 11.31 5.61 -20.69
C GLU A 690 12.07 4.27 -20.65
N GLY A 691 11.42 3.17 -21.06
CA GLY A 691 12.06 1.85 -21.09
C GLY A 691 12.53 1.39 -19.72
N VAL A 692 13.78 0.90 -19.64
CA VAL A 692 14.40 0.47 -18.37
C VAL A 692 14.88 1.62 -17.47
N PHE A 693 14.71 2.87 -17.91
CA PHE A 693 15.20 4.07 -17.23
C PHE A 693 14.08 4.69 -16.38
N ILE A 694 13.74 4.05 -15.26
CA ILE A 694 12.85 4.62 -14.22
C ILE A 694 13.64 5.01 -12.96
N GLY A 695 13.07 5.89 -12.14
CA GLY A 695 13.64 6.22 -10.83
C GLY A 695 15.09 6.74 -10.91
N HIS A 696 15.97 6.23 -10.05
CA HIS A 696 17.39 6.59 -10.03
C HIS A 696 18.12 6.25 -11.34
N ARG A 697 17.72 5.19 -12.04
CA ARG A 697 18.30 4.81 -13.33
C ARG A 697 18.14 5.92 -14.37
N TYR A 698 17.01 6.62 -14.33
CA TYR A 698 16.72 7.76 -15.19
C TYR A 698 17.56 8.99 -14.82
N GLN A 699 17.52 9.38 -13.53
CA GLN A 699 18.20 10.59 -13.07
C GLN A 699 19.72 10.51 -13.25
N GLU A 700 20.30 9.35 -12.93
CA GLU A 700 21.72 9.11 -13.13
C GLU A 700 22.07 9.13 -14.63
N LYS A 701 21.21 8.61 -15.50
CA LYS A 701 21.44 8.60 -16.95
C LYS A 701 21.40 10.00 -17.56
N LEU A 702 20.56 10.88 -17.03
CA LEU A 702 20.47 12.27 -17.43
C LEU A 702 21.54 13.17 -16.80
N GLU A 703 22.33 12.64 -15.86
CA GLU A 703 23.27 13.44 -15.04
C GLU A 703 22.57 14.61 -14.34
N HIS A 704 21.32 14.39 -13.91
CA HIS A 704 20.47 15.41 -13.33
C HIS A 704 20.09 15.04 -11.90
N ALA A 705 20.53 15.85 -10.93
CA ALA A 705 20.32 15.54 -9.52
C ALA A 705 18.85 15.77 -9.10
N PRO A 706 18.20 14.76 -8.47
CA PRO A 706 16.91 14.91 -7.79
C PRO A 706 17.08 15.72 -6.48
N LEU A 707 16.00 15.93 -5.72
CA LEU A 707 16.13 16.47 -4.35
C LEU A 707 16.83 15.48 -3.43
N PHE A 708 16.41 14.21 -3.50
CA PHE A 708 17.01 13.12 -2.77
C PHE A 708 17.03 11.88 -3.65
N TRP A 709 18.17 11.20 -3.67
CA TRP A 709 18.39 9.99 -4.45
C TRP A 709 17.71 8.78 -3.79
N PHE A 710 17.40 7.76 -4.60
CA PHE A 710 17.10 6.43 -4.09
C PHE A 710 18.22 5.96 -3.14
N GLY A 711 17.87 5.31 -2.05
CA GLY A 711 18.83 4.84 -1.05
C GLY A 711 19.36 5.95 -0.12
N HIS A 712 18.94 7.21 -0.26
CA HIS A 712 19.37 8.31 0.62
C HIS A 712 18.73 8.20 2.01
N GLY A 713 19.51 8.48 3.06
CA GLY A 713 19.02 8.52 4.44
C GLY A 713 20.16 8.73 5.43
N LEU A 714 19.99 9.67 6.36
CA LEU A 714 21.00 10.01 7.34
C LEU A 714 20.84 9.17 8.62
N SER A 715 21.92 9.09 9.38
CA SER A 715 21.98 8.48 10.71
C SER A 715 22.46 9.50 11.73
N PHE A 716 22.17 9.27 13.02
CA PHE A 716 22.87 9.97 14.10
C PHE A 716 24.32 9.48 14.26
N SER A 717 24.65 8.32 13.67
CA SER A 717 26.01 7.81 13.63
C SER A 717 26.70 8.02 12.27
N ARG A 718 27.95 7.55 12.16
CA ARG A 718 28.76 7.61 10.95
C ARG A 718 29.33 6.23 10.67
N PHE A 719 29.29 5.82 9.41
CA PHE A 719 29.78 4.51 8.97
C PHE A 719 30.86 4.65 7.90
N GLU A 720 31.93 3.89 8.07
CA GLU A 720 33.10 3.87 7.18
C GLU A 720 33.22 2.50 6.52
N TYR A 721 33.55 2.50 5.23
CA TYR A 721 33.61 1.30 4.41
C TYR A 721 35.07 1.02 4.03
N SER A 722 35.48 -0.23 4.12
CA SER A 722 36.83 -0.66 3.76
C SER A 722 36.86 -2.11 3.29
N ASN A 723 38.01 -2.58 2.82
CA ASN A 723 38.26 -4.00 2.53
C ASN A 723 37.20 -4.64 1.61
N LEU A 724 36.85 -3.97 0.51
CA LEU A 724 36.06 -4.62 -0.55
C LEU A 724 36.89 -5.78 -1.14
N VAL A 725 36.39 -6.99 -0.97
CA VAL A 725 36.94 -8.20 -1.57
C VAL A 725 35.95 -8.70 -2.61
N ALA A 726 36.39 -8.73 -3.86
CA ALA A 726 35.68 -9.36 -4.96
C ALA A 726 36.66 -10.06 -5.91
N PRO A 727 36.25 -11.12 -6.62
CA PRO A 727 37.04 -11.67 -7.73
C PRO A 727 37.26 -10.65 -8.85
N THR A 728 38.39 -10.77 -9.54
CA THR A 728 38.71 -9.97 -10.74
C THR A 728 38.16 -10.59 -12.03
N SER A 729 37.73 -11.85 -11.98
CA SER A 729 37.10 -12.57 -13.09
C SER A 729 36.03 -13.51 -12.59
N PHE A 730 34.94 -13.65 -13.35
CA PHE A 730 33.85 -14.56 -13.02
C PHE A 730 33.39 -15.36 -14.22
N GLU A 731 33.01 -16.61 -13.95
CA GLU A 731 32.31 -17.46 -14.91
C GLU A 731 30.80 -17.21 -14.74
N PRO A 732 30.03 -17.02 -15.83
CA PRO A 732 28.61 -16.70 -15.75
C PRO A 732 27.71 -17.66 -14.95
N GLU A 733 28.10 -18.94 -14.84
CA GLU A 733 27.35 -19.95 -14.08
C GLU A 733 27.76 -20.04 -12.60
N SER A 734 28.78 -19.27 -12.19
CA SER A 734 29.28 -19.26 -10.82
C SER A 734 28.57 -18.23 -9.93
N VAL A 735 28.65 -18.44 -8.61
CA VAL A 735 28.24 -17.45 -7.62
C VAL A 735 29.40 -16.48 -7.36
N PHE A 736 29.09 -15.20 -7.39
CA PHE A 736 30.00 -14.07 -7.25
C PHE A 736 30.02 -13.67 -5.77
N LYS A 737 30.97 -14.21 -5.02
CA LYS A 737 31.13 -13.85 -3.61
C LYS A 737 31.83 -12.51 -3.48
N ILE A 738 31.21 -11.59 -2.77
CA ILE A 738 31.80 -10.29 -2.43
C ILE A 738 31.67 -10.03 -0.94
N SER A 739 32.62 -9.32 -0.34
CA SER A 739 32.53 -8.87 1.04
C SER A 739 33.06 -7.45 1.21
N VAL A 740 32.55 -6.72 2.19
CA VAL A 740 33.00 -5.38 2.55
C VAL A 740 32.92 -5.20 4.07
N ASP A 741 33.91 -4.53 4.65
CA ASP A 741 33.90 -4.18 6.07
C ASP A 741 33.22 -2.82 6.27
N VAL A 742 32.32 -2.75 7.25
CA VAL A 742 31.63 -1.53 7.65
C VAL A 742 31.86 -1.27 9.13
N SER A 743 32.43 -0.12 9.45
CA SER A 743 32.77 0.29 10.82
C SER A 743 31.90 1.44 11.27
N ASN A 744 31.38 1.38 12.51
CA ASN A 744 30.65 2.49 13.11
C ASN A 744 31.63 3.42 13.86
N SER A 745 31.94 4.58 13.27
CA SER A 745 32.83 5.59 13.82
C SER A 745 32.10 6.81 14.42
N GLY A 746 30.78 6.71 14.56
CA GLY A 746 29.95 7.76 15.14
C GLY A 746 29.62 7.55 16.63
N PRO A 747 28.81 8.45 17.21
CA PRO A 747 28.54 8.46 18.65
C PRO A 747 27.37 7.58 19.10
N TYR A 748 26.67 6.90 18.18
CA TYR A 748 25.50 6.08 18.51
C TYR A 748 25.60 4.70 17.88
N ASP A 749 25.10 3.68 18.58
CA ASP A 749 24.80 2.40 17.96
C ASP A 749 23.79 2.63 16.83
N GLY A 750 23.89 1.86 15.75
CA GLY A 750 23.02 2.06 14.61
C GLY A 750 23.11 0.93 13.61
N SER A 751 22.26 1.01 12.59
CA SER A 751 22.32 0.11 11.44
C SER A 751 22.66 0.90 10.20
N GLU A 752 23.38 0.26 9.28
CA GLU A 752 23.79 0.84 8.00
C GLU A 752 23.31 -0.06 6.86
N VAL A 753 22.77 0.52 5.79
CA VAL A 753 22.35 -0.20 4.59
C VAL A 753 23.49 -0.19 3.59
N VAL A 754 24.15 -1.33 3.45
CA VAL A 754 25.19 -1.55 2.44
C VAL A 754 24.51 -1.87 1.11
N GLN A 755 24.65 -0.99 0.13
CA GLN A 755 24.05 -1.15 -1.21
C GLN A 755 25.12 -1.55 -2.21
N VAL A 756 24.83 -2.59 -3.00
CA VAL A 756 25.72 -3.13 -4.03
C VAL A 756 25.12 -2.84 -5.40
N TYR A 757 25.83 -2.03 -6.18
CA TYR A 757 25.48 -1.68 -7.55
C TYR A 757 26.45 -2.36 -8.53
N ILE A 758 25.93 -2.75 -9.70
CA ILE A 758 26.75 -3.22 -10.82
C ILE A 758 26.66 -2.22 -11.97
N SER A 759 27.82 -1.82 -12.49
CA SER A 759 27.94 -0.95 -13.67
C SER A 759 28.56 -1.72 -14.84
N PRO A 760 27.91 -1.77 -16.01
CA PRO A 760 28.51 -2.30 -17.23
C PRO A 760 29.47 -1.28 -17.84
N LEU A 761 30.78 -1.55 -17.80
CA LEU A 761 31.80 -0.66 -18.40
C LEU A 761 31.89 -0.82 -19.91
N THR A 762 31.45 -1.98 -20.40
CA THR A 762 31.27 -2.30 -21.82
C THR A 762 29.89 -2.93 -21.99
N SER A 763 29.11 -2.48 -22.98
CA SER A 763 27.79 -3.03 -23.29
C SER A 763 27.47 -2.84 -24.77
N SER A 764 26.90 -3.86 -25.40
CA SER A 764 26.42 -3.78 -26.79
C SER A 764 25.14 -2.96 -26.95
N ILE A 765 24.44 -2.69 -25.84
CA ILE A 765 23.20 -1.91 -25.82
C ILE A 765 23.25 -0.80 -24.77
N GLN A 766 22.32 0.15 -24.86
CA GLN A 766 22.14 1.14 -23.81
C GLN A 766 21.62 0.48 -22.53
N ARG A 767 22.28 0.76 -21.40
CA ARG A 767 21.90 0.31 -20.06
C ARG A 767 21.88 1.49 -19.08
N PRO A 768 21.19 1.36 -17.94
CA PRO A 768 21.44 2.22 -16.78
C PRO A 768 22.93 2.27 -16.46
N ASN A 769 23.41 3.41 -15.97
CA ASN A 769 24.84 3.58 -15.65
C ASN A 769 25.28 2.58 -14.58
N ARG A 770 24.41 2.31 -13.60
CA ARG A 770 24.51 1.22 -12.64
C ARG A 770 23.12 0.79 -12.17
N GLU A 771 23.04 -0.39 -11.59
CA GLU A 771 21.79 -0.99 -11.12
C GLU A 771 22.02 -1.62 -9.75
N LEU A 772 21.09 -1.42 -8.80
CA LEU A 772 21.12 -2.14 -7.52
C LEU A 772 20.98 -3.64 -7.78
N LYS A 773 21.87 -4.46 -7.21
CA LYS A 773 21.84 -5.93 -7.33
C LYS A 773 21.80 -6.67 -6.00
N ALA A 774 22.21 -6.03 -4.90
CA ALA A 774 22.02 -6.57 -3.55
C ALA A 774 22.09 -5.47 -2.48
N PHE A 775 21.55 -5.76 -1.30
CA PHE A 775 21.69 -4.91 -0.12
C PHE A 775 21.58 -5.75 1.16
N LYS A 776 22.19 -5.26 2.24
CA LYS A 776 22.12 -5.85 3.59
C LYS A 776 22.19 -4.74 4.63
N LYS A 777 21.56 -4.96 5.78
CA LYS A 777 21.46 -3.97 6.87
C LYS A 777 22.01 -4.52 8.19
N PRO A 778 23.34 -4.60 8.40
CA PRO A 778 23.90 -4.95 9.70
C PRO A 778 23.58 -3.89 10.76
N SER A 779 23.32 -4.34 11.98
CA SER A 779 23.42 -3.50 13.19
C SER A 779 24.86 -3.52 13.71
N ILE A 780 25.42 -2.34 13.96
CA ILE A 780 26.84 -2.17 14.30
C ILE A 780 26.94 -1.25 15.51
N SER A 781 27.45 -1.78 16.62
CA SER A 781 27.73 -0.98 17.82
C SER A 781 28.85 0.03 17.59
N VAL A 782 28.89 1.11 18.37
CA VAL A 782 29.95 2.13 18.32
C VAL A 782 31.32 1.49 18.44
N GLY A 783 32.22 1.82 17.52
CA GLY A 783 33.59 1.31 17.47
C GLY A 783 33.74 -0.12 16.94
N ALA A 784 32.64 -0.80 16.61
CA ALA A 784 32.67 -2.13 16.03
C ALA A 784 32.74 -2.08 14.49
N THR A 785 33.22 -3.18 13.91
CA THR A 785 33.24 -3.44 12.47
C THR A 785 32.45 -4.72 12.16
N ALA A 786 31.63 -4.68 11.12
CA ALA A 786 30.95 -5.85 10.58
C ALA A 786 31.45 -6.13 9.17
N THR A 787 31.84 -7.38 8.89
CA THR A 787 32.08 -7.86 7.52
C THR A 787 30.75 -8.29 6.93
N VAL A 788 30.35 -7.64 5.84
CA VAL A 788 29.08 -7.89 5.15
C VAL A 788 29.35 -8.63 3.85
N GLU A 789 28.81 -9.84 3.73
CA GLU A 789 29.01 -10.71 2.58
C GLU A 789 27.78 -10.74 1.67
N PHE A 790 27.98 -10.85 0.35
CA PHE A 790 26.91 -11.02 -0.63
C PHE A 790 27.26 -12.11 -1.65
N ASP A 791 26.23 -12.80 -2.10
CA ASP A 791 26.28 -13.72 -3.21
C ASP A 791 25.52 -13.10 -4.39
N LEU A 792 26.24 -12.74 -5.45
CA LEU A 792 25.64 -12.33 -6.72
C LEU A 792 25.73 -13.48 -7.73
N ASP A 793 24.94 -13.44 -8.80
CA ASP A 793 24.91 -14.50 -9.82
C ASP A 793 24.62 -13.91 -11.21
N LYS A 794 24.22 -14.76 -12.16
CA LYS A 794 23.86 -14.38 -13.54
C LYS A 794 22.92 -13.17 -13.63
N TYR A 795 22.04 -12.94 -12.65
CA TYR A 795 21.10 -11.82 -12.63
C TYR A 795 21.80 -10.45 -12.47
N ALA A 796 22.97 -10.44 -11.84
CA ALA A 796 23.70 -9.21 -11.53
C ALA A 796 24.29 -8.52 -12.77
N VAL A 797 24.58 -9.28 -13.81
CA VAL A 797 25.25 -8.79 -15.03
C VAL A 797 24.37 -8.86 -16.29
N SER A 798 23.20 -9.51 -16.19
CA SER A 798 22.32 -9.76 -17.34
C SER A 798 21.44 -8.57 -17.71
N PHE A 799 21.07 -8.53 -18.99
CA PHE A 799 19.96 -7.74 -19.54
C PHE A 799 19.09 -8.66 -20.42
N TRP A 800 17.85 -8.26 -20.73
CA TRP A 800 16.97 -9.03 -21.60
C TRP A 800 17.20 -8.69 -23.08
N SER A 801 17.52 -9.70 -23.88
CA SER A 801 17.65 -9.57 -25.34
C SER A 801 16.34 -9.91 -26.01
N GLU A 802 15.70 -8.92 -26.62
CA GLU A 802 14.44 -9.10 -27.36
C GLU A 802 14.65 -9.91 -28.66
N GLU A 803 15.81 -9.80 -29.29
CA GLU A 803 16.16 -10.56 -30.50
C GLU A 803 16.14 -12.08 -30.25
N ARG A 804 16.58 -12.51 -29.07
CA ARG A 804 16.65 -13.93 -28.71
C ARG A 804 15.56 -14.40 -27.76
N SER A 805 14.78 -13.48 -27.19
CA SER A 805 13.86 -13.77 -26.09
C SER A 805 14.54 -14.51 -24.93
N GLN A 806 15.74 -14.05 -24.56
CA GLN A 806 16.55 -14.63 -23.49
C GLN A 806 17.31 -13.55 -22.72
N TRP A 807 17.64 -13.83 -21.46
CA TRP A 807 18.61 -13.05 -20.71
C TRP A 807 20.01 -13.28 -21.27
N LYS A 808 20.80 -12.19 -21.33
CA LYS A 808 22.18 -12.19 -21.77
C LYS A 808 23.07 -11.58 -20.69
N ALA A 809 23.91 -12.41 -20.07
CA ALA A 809 25.08 -11.95 -19.34
C ALA A 809 26.22 -11.79 -20.34
N GLU A 810 26.50 -10.56 -20.77
CA GLU A 810 27.43 -10.27 -21.86
C GLU A 810 28.89 -10.34 -21.40
N GLU A 811 29.75 -10.99 -22.18
CA GLU A 811 31.19 -10.95 -21.96
C GLU A 811 31.69 -9.50 -21.98
N GLY A 812 32.49 -9.11 -21.01
CA GLY A 812 32.97 -7.74 -20.91
C GLY A 812 33.46 -7.35 -19.53
N LYS A 813 33.72 -6.05 -19.38
CA LYS A 813 34.15 -5.45 -18.12
C LYS A 813 32.98 -4.82 -17.38
N TYR A 814 32.99 -5.00 -16.08
CA TYR A 814 32.00 -4.49 -15.15
C TYR A 814 32.70 -3.87 -13.94
N ALA A 815 31.97 -3.04 -13.20
CA ALA A 815 32.39 -2.57 -11.88
C ALA A 815 31.36 -2.97 -10.81
N ILE A 816 31.86 -3.48 -9.69
CA ILE A 816 31.13 -3.58 -8.42
C ILE A 816 31.32 -2.24 -7.72
N ILE A 817 30.22 -1.64 -7.32
CA ILE A 817 30.17 -0.36 -6.63
C ILE A 817 29.47 -0.57 -5.29
N ILE A 818 30.15 -0.25 -4.19
CA ILE A 818 29.55 -0.10 -2.88
C ILE A 818 29.22 1.38 -2.70
N ALA A 819 27.98 1.68 -2.35
CA ALA A 819 27.51 3.05 -2.15
C ALA A 819 26.56 3.15 -0.96
N ARG A 820 26.42 4.36 -0.42
CA ARG A 820 25.46 4.66 0.67
C ARG A 820 24.07 4.99 0.14
N SER A 821 23.98 5.41 -1.12
CA SER A 821 22.75 5.64 -1.89
C SER A 821 23.05 5.52 -3.38
N SER A 822 22.05 5.75 -4.23
CA SER A 822 22.26 5.85 -5.67
C SER A 822 22.86 7.19 -6.11
N ASP A 823 23.20 8.11 -5.21
CA ASP A 823 23.93 9.33 -5.58
C ASP A 823 25.33 8.96 -6.11
N PRO A 824 25.73 9.40 -7.31
CA PRO A 824 27.10 9.19 -7.79
C PRO A 824 28.19 9.70 -6.85
N GLN A 825 27.89 10.71 -6.02
CA GLN A 825 28.83 11.27 -5.03
C GLN A 825 28.95 10.43 -3.76
N GLU A 826 28.06 9.45 -3.54
CA GLU A 826 28.06 8.57 -2.37
C GLU A 826 28.60 7.15 -2.67
N GLU A 827 29.27 6.98 -3.81
CA GLU A 827 30.13 5.82 -4.05
C GLU A 827 31.30 5.82 -3.08
N VAL A 828 31.46 4.72 -2.32
CA VAL A 828 32.50 4.59 -1.29
C VAL A 828 33.63 3.66 -1.71
N LEU A 829 33.33 2.57 -2.42
CA LEU A 829 34.32 1.62 -2.92
C LEU A 829 33.93 1.12 -4.31
N ARG A 830 34.93 0.90 -5.16
CA ARG A 830 34.76 0.38 -6.51
C ARG A 830 35.82 -0.65 -6.83
N GLN A 831 35.41 -1.74 -7.47
CA GLN A 831 36.33 -2.74 -8.01
C GLN A 831 35.85 -3.22 -9.38
N GLU A 832 36.76 -3.30 -10.34
CA GLU A 832 36.47 -3.84 -11.68
C GLU A 832 36.64 -5.35 -11.73
N PHE A 833 35.82 -5.99 -12.56
CA PHE A 833 35.94 -7.41 -12.87
C PHE A 833 35.59 -7.67 -14.34
N ALA A 834 36.04 -8.81 -14.85
CA ALA A 834 35.69 -9.29 -16.18
C ALA A 834 34.76 -10.51 -16.11
N LEU A 835 33.72 -10.52 -16.95
CA LEU A 835 32.98 -11.72 -17.27
C LEU A 835 33.69 -12.42 -18.44
N SER A 836 34.12 -13.66 -18.26
CA SER A 836 35.02 -14.36 -19.21
C SER A 836 34.35 -14.81 -20.51
N LYS A 837 33.02 -14.95 -20.52
CA LYS A 837 32.24 -15.41 -21.67
C LYS A 837 30.79 -14.93 -21.58
N THR A 838 30.11 -14.87 -22.72
CA THR A 838 28.68 -14.55 -22.75
C THR A 838 27.86 -15.77 -22.33
N LEU A 839 26.87 -15.59 -21.46
CA LEU A 839 25.87 -16.61 -21.10
C LEU A 839 24.47 -16.16 -21.54
N TRP A 840 23.75 -17.10 -22.15
CA TRP A 840 22.35 -16.96 -22.51
C TRP A 840 21.50 -17.85 -21.60
N TRP A 841 20.42 -17.31 -21.03
CA TRP A 841 19.57 -18.07 -20.12
C TRP A 841 18.12 -17.59 -20.12
N SER A 842 17.24 -18.44 -19.62
CA SER A 842 15.81 -18.18 -19.36
C SER A 842 15.43 -18.83 -18.03
N GLY A 843 14.29 -18.48 -17.45
CA GLY A 843 13.81 -19.14 -16.22
C GLY A 843 14.27 -18.50 -14.92
N LEU A 844 14.49 -19.34 -13.90
CA LEU A 844 14.93 -18.96 -12.55
C LEU A 844 16.42 -19.30 -12.27
#